data_AF-A0A517WPS1-F1
#
_entry.id   AF-A0A517WPS1-F1
#
_cell.length_a   1.000
_cell.length_b   1.000
_cell.length_c   1.000
_cell.angle_alpha   90.00
_cell.angle_beta   90.00
_cell.angle_gamma   90.00
#
_symmetry.space_group_name_H-M   'P 1'
#
loop_
_entity.id
_entity.type
_entity.pdbx_description
1 polymer ?
#
loop_
_entity_poly.entity_id
_entity_poly.type
_entity_poly.pdbx_seq_one_letter_code
_entity_poly.pdbx_strand_id
1 'polypeptide(L)'
;MTHNEQTLKKHSDWFALYGGKRDTQLGKRLNQLCYSNEQLFQETVRYVRAQFDHFDMDVVSVMPPDGYTAICQCQLCEGKDTPQRGYRGALSDYVWEFVNRVAKEVRKTHPDKKISNCAYGTYTQPPETIDKLEPNVQVIIVGGRRPTSEARDEIRRLRENWSQKTDNPVIVFENYPFTGRGFYLPAYIPRVLGESINATKGTSRGEDIWLTMNLRENAIGYNHFLIYFTARMYWGGTKQNAVEMFDEYCQLFYGPAAKETRAFFQYCEEHWREMEKDGDKANRALELFTSAKAKVSNDSVYGQRVQLIDNYLNGLRNKSKQLAQKRGPVPTLRLVGDPRGKVVVDGKLDDLIWQKCPTASTGQLRELQTGRQPIYGTSIKSTWVGGNLYFAIRCDEAPGEKPNITSTKNEDQAIWYGDAIEILLETESHSYYQIVVNPAGALVDLDRGTDKNNWFRWDSQAEVATHIADDHWTAEIRIPIIQDKNDPLHQVIGHKPTVSLPWFINVCRQRIRENGSEYSAFSPTGKSGFHEPLKFAHFYRGLSHQFEADSTVTDYLVASRDAEKLLRQRKITEALSAFLTLATDERLTDFQKSDTLQRAANCTRRLKNFDQAEEIANQIPLEAVAKTVRMENLLAQRKFGEIINQFSEENFHKWPFWQAGAGAFARARAFVSMKAGDKAESDLKTALELTSNSRILTRILLTMGGNRETNLQNDAAALEAYRQNFESVTRIGSADQFQSVKAAARILTRQGKFDEALKTLRQTNIEKLNGFWRHSMLLALGDTLAANDQKKQALQAYEKVLQEESISARHRREAQKQIERLKQK
;
A
#
# COMPACT_ATOMS: atom_id res chain seq x y z
N MET A 1 33.81 -13.53 -11.47
CA MET A 1 34.77 -13.78 -10.38
C MET A 1 34.11 -14.42 -9.14
N THR A 2 33.19 -13.75 -8.43
CA THR A 2 32.82 -14.15 -7.06
C THR A 2 31.50 -14.94 -6.92
N HIS A 3 30.62 -14.95 -7.91
CA HIS A 3 29.31 -15.62 -7.87
C HIS A 3 29.36 -17.11 -8.24
N ASN A 4 30.25 -17.87 -7.60
CA ASN A 4 30.28 -19.32 -7.72
C ASN A 4 30.30 -19.96 -6.32
N GLU A 5 29.79 -21.19 -6.23
CA GLU A 5 29.63 -21.89 -4.95
C GLU A 5 30.96 -22.05 -4.19
N GLN A 6 32.06 -22.31 -4.91
CA GLN A 6 33.37 -22.50 -4.30
C GLN A 6 33.86 -21.21 -3.62
N THR A 7 33.77 -20.06 -4.29
CA THR A 7 34.18 -18.77 -3.71
C THR A 7 33.30 -18.38 -2.53
N LEU A 8 31.98 -18.55 -2.63
CA LEU A 8 31.05 -18.24 -1.53
C LEU A 8 31.36 -19.05 -0.27
N LYS A 9 31.74 -20.32 -0.42
CA LYS A 9 32.09 -21.20 0.71
C LYS A 9 33.50 -20.96 1.26
N LYS A 10 34.51 -20.91 0.38
CA LYS A 10 35.92 -20.89 0.78
C LYS A 10 36.45 -19.49 1.12
N HIS A 11 35.80 -18.44 0.61
CA HIS A 11 36.23 -17.06 0.75
C HIS A 11 35.10 -16.15 1.25
N SER A 12 34.34 -16.65 2.24
CA SER A 12 33.19 -15.93 2.81
C SER A 12 33.55 -14.54 3.39
N ASP A 13 34.80 -14.35 3.79
CA ASP A 13 35.37 -13.10 4.32
C ASP A 13 35.59 -12.02 3.24
N TRP A 14 35.57 -12.38 1.95
CA TRP A 14 35.58 -11.42 0.84
C TRP A 14 34.24 -10.68 0.71
N PHE A 15 33.18 -11.22 1.29
CA PHE A 15 31.83 -10.65 1.21
C PHE A 15 31.54 -9.72 2.39
N ALA A 16 30.66 -8.76 2.16
CA ALA A 16 30.28 -7.78 3.16
C ALA A 16 29.61 -8.45 4.37
N LEU A 17 29.93 -7.97 5.58
CA LEU A 17 29.27 -8.36 6.82
C LEU A 17 28.08 -7.43 7.06
N TYR A 18 26.88 -7.98 7.18
CA TYR A 18 25.66 -7.24 7.53
C TYR A 18 24.91 -7.99 8.63
N GLY A 19 24.58 -7.32 9.73
CA GLY A 19 23.85 -7.91 10.85
C GLY A 19 24.53 -9.16 11.42
N GLY A 20 25.87 -9.17 11.44
CA GLY A 20 26.67 -10.31 11.90
C GLY A 20 26.77 -11.49 10.92
N LYS A 21 26.27 -11.37 9.68
CA LYS A 21 26.33 -12.43 8.65
C LYS A 21 26.98 -11.95 7.36
N ARG A 22 27.80 -12.81 6.73
CA ARG A 22 28.44 -12.53 5.43
C ARG A 22 27.44 -12.70 4.29
N ASP A 23 27.42 -11.76 3.34
CA ASP A 23 26.52 -11.78 2.19
C ASP A 23 26.96 -12.83 1.15
N THR A 24 26.71 -14.10 1.46
CA THR A 24 27.24 -15.28 0.72
C THR A 24 26.13 -16.20 0.21
N GLN A 25 24.93 -15.65 -0.02
CA GLN A 25 23.77 -16.46 -0.36
C GLN A 25 23.89 -17.04 -1.79
N LEU A 26 23.88 -18.37 -1.89
CA LEU A 26 23.84 -19.07 -3.16
C LEU A 26 22.53 -18.77 -3.89
N GLY A 27 22.59 -18.50 -5.20
CA GLY A 27 21.43 -18.14 -6.02
C GLY A 27 20.95 -16.69 -5.84
N LYS A 28 21.48 -15.92 -4.88
CA LYS A 28 21.25 -14.47 -4.83
C LYS A 28 21.98 -13.81 -6.00
N ARG A 29 21.26 -13.02 -6.81
CA ARG A 29 21.80 -12.34 -7.99
C ARG A 29 23.05 -11.50 -7.67
N LEU A 30 23.07 -10.84 -6.51
CA LEU A 30 24.08 -9.84 -6.13
C LEU A 30 24.48 -10.01 -4.66
N ASN A 31 25.64 -10.62 -4.43
CA ASN A 31 26.30 -10.70 -3.14
C ASN A 31 27.32 -9.55 -3.03
N GLN A 32 27.20 -8.70 -2.02
CA GLN A 32 28.04 -7.51 -1.86
C GLN A 32 29.40 -7.85 -1.24
N LEU A 33 30.43 -7.10 -1.62
CA LEU A 33 31.83 -7.39 -1.30
C LEU A 33 32.40 -6.46 -0.21
N CYS A 34 33.46 -6.91 0.45
CA CYS A 34 34.24 -6.14 1.42
C CYS A 34 35.53 -5.61 0.76
N TYR A 35 35.52 -4.36 0.31
CA TYR A 35 36.69 -3.73 -0.34
C TYR A 35 37.86 -3.43 0.61
N SER A 36 37.72 -3.72 1.90
CA SER A 36 38.84 -3.71 2.84
C SER A 36 39.58 -5.05 2.94
N ASN A 37 39.06 -6.11 2.30
CA ASN A 37 39.68 -7.43 2.35
C ASN A 37 40.88 -7.50 1.39
N GLU A 38 42.08 -7.76 1.92
CA GLU A 38 43.31 -7.80 1.13
C GLU A 38 43.39 -9.01 0.19
N GLN A 39 42.83 -10.16 0.57
CA GLN A 39 42.79 -11.31 -0.33
C GLN A 39 41.88 -11.06 -1.54
N LEU A 40 40.74 -10.40 -1.33
CA LEU A 40 39.86 -9.97 -2.42
C LEU A 40 40.60 -8.98 -3.34
N PHE A 41 41.36 -8.04 -2.77
CA PHE A 41 42.17 -7.11 -3.56
C PHE A 41 43.15 -7.86 -4.48
N GLN A 42 43.95 -8.77 -3.91
CA GLN A 42 44.92 -9.56 -4.66
C GLN A 42 44.26 -10.46 -5.72
N GLU A 43 43.10 -11.05 -5.40
CA GLU A 43 42.34 -11.84 -6.36
C GLU A 43 41.77 -10.97 -7.49
N THR A 44 41.30 -9.76 -7.18
CA THR A 44 40.82 -8.82 -8.20
C THR A 44 41.94 -8.44 -9.16
N VAL A 45 43.15 -8.18 -8.65
CA VAL A 45 44.33 -7.93 -9.49
C VAL A 45 44.63 -9.12 -10.40
N ARG A 46 44.65 -10.36 -9.86
CA ARG A 46 44.86 -11.58 -10.65
C ARG A 46 43.79 -11.75 -11.71
N TYR A 47 42.52 -11.56 -11.35
CA TYR A 47 41.40 -11.64 -12.28
C TYR A 47 41.53 -10.64 -13.42
N VAL A 48 41.84 -9.37 -13.11
CA VAL A 48 42.01 -8.32 -14.13
C VAL A 48 43.15 -8.66 -15.08
N ARG A 49 44.32 -9.08 -14.56
CA ARG A 49 45.45 -9.51 -15.40
C ARG A 49 45.05 -10.68 -16.29
N ALA A 50 44.38 -11.70 -15.74
CA ALA A 50 43.89 -12.83 -16.52
C ALA A 50 42.89 -12.42 -17.61
N GLN A 51 42.05 -11.41 -17.38
CA GLN A 51 41.16 -10.90 -18.42
C GLN A 51 41.95 -10.25 -19.58
N PHE A 52 43.03 -9.53 -19.28
CA PHE A 52 43.91 -8.97 -20.30
C PHE A 52 44.73 -10.04 -21.02
N ASP A 53 45.36 -10.96 -20.28
CA ASP A 53 46.25 -11.98 -20.83
C ASP A 53 45.50 -13.00 -21.68
N HIS A 54 44.29 -13.39 -21.27
CA HIS A 54 43.56 -14.50 -21.91
C HIS A 54 42.54 -14.05 -22.95
N PHE A 55 41.84 -12.95 -22.70
CA PHE A 55 40.76 -12.47 -23.58
C PHE A 55 41.15 -11.23 -24.40
N ASP A 56 42.39 -10.75 -24.26
CA ASP A 56 42.92 -9.53 -24.90
C ASP A 56 41.98 -8.33 -24.79
N MET A 57 41.37 -8.16 -23.61
CA MET A 57 40.53 -6.99 -23.36
C MET A 57 41.39 -5.72 -23.26
N ASP A 58 40.88 -4.58 -23.73
CA ASP A 58 41.53 -3.27 -23.53
C ASP A 58 41.17 -2.64 -22.19
N VAL A 59 39.99 -3.00 -21.66
CA VAL A 59 39.42 -2.44 -20.45
C VAL A 59 38.71 -3.52 -19.65
N VAL A 60 38.95 -3.60 -18.34
CA VAL A 60 38.23 -4.50 -17.43
C VAL A 60 37.52 -3.70 -16.35
N SER A 61 36.25 -4.04 -16.11
CA SER A 61 35.46 -3.38 -15.07
C SER A 61 35.80 -3.90 -13.67
N VAL A 62 36.13 -2.98 -12.77
CA VAL A 62 36.30 -3.23 -11.33
C VAL A 62 35.28 -2.37 -10.61
N MET A 63 34.01 -2.75 -10.76
CA MET A 63 32.88 -2.05 -10.14
C MET A 63 32.23 -2.90 -9.06
N PRO A 64 31.63 -2.27 -8.02
CA PRO A 64 30.76 -2.99 -7.13
C PRO A 64 29.60 -3.68 -7.82
N PRO A 65 29.14 -4.85 -7.31
CA PRO A 65 27.87 -5.42 -7.74
C PRO A 65 26.75 -4.38 -7.63
N ASP A 66 25.83 -4.41 -8.59
CA ASP A 66 24.68 -3.50 -8.62
C ASP A 66 23.93 -3.46 -7.27
N GLY A 67 23.30 -2.33 -6.94
CA GLY A 67 22.62 -2.15 -5.65
C GLY A 67 23.52 -2.16 -4.41
N TYR A 68 24.79 -1.75 -4.53
CA TYR A 68 25.67 -1.52 -3.38
C TYR A 68 25.27 -0.23 -2.64
N THR A 69 24.63 -0.36 -1.48
CA THR A 69 24.03 0.77 -0.74
C THR A 69 24.54 0.95 0.69
N ALA A 70 25.38 0.04 1.18
CA ALA A 70 25.87 0.06 2.56
C ALA A 70 27.32 -0.44 2.61
N ILE A 71 28.10 0.12 3.53
CA ILE A 71 29.45 -0.37 3.79
C ILE A 71 29.40 -1.66 4.61
N CYS A 72 30.35 -2.57 4.36
CA CYS A 72 30.56 -3.77 5.18
C CYS A 72 30.74 -3.39 6.67
N GLN A 73 30.09 -4.09 7.59
CA GLN A 73 30.11 -3.81 9.03
C GLN A 73 31.27 -4.51 9.78
N CYS A 74 32.30 -4.97 9.07
CA CYS A 74 33.46 -5.57 9.71
C CYS A 74 34.43 -4.49 10.23
N GLN A 75 35.28 -4.86 11.19
CA GLN A 75 36.23 -3.93 11.82
C GLN A 75 37.15 -3.23 10.81
N LEU A 76 37.51 -3.88 9.69
CA LEU A 76 38.36 -3.28 8.65
C LEU A 76 37.69 -2.15 7.86
N CYS A 77 36.37 -2.00 7.99
CA CYS A 77 35.55 -1.03 7.27
C CYS A 77 35.03 0.09 8.17
N GLU A 78 35.24 -0.02 9.48
CA GLU A 78 34.79 0.96 10.46
C GLU A 78 35.38 2.34 10.14
N GLY A 79 34.52 3.35 10.02
CA GLY A 79 34.90 4.74 9.76
C GLY A 79 35.40 5.04 8.35
N LYS A 80 35.29 4.11 7.39
CA LYS A 80 35.69 4.33 5.99
C LYS A 80 34.58 4.87 5.10
N ASP A 81 33.36 4.96 5.61
CA ASP A 81 32.27 5.69 4.98
C ASP A 81 32.29 7.16 5.40
N THR A 82 31.76 8.01 4.53
CA THR A 82 31.69 9.46 4.72
C THR A 82 30.23 9.93 4.63
N PRO A 83 29.35 9.49 5.55
CA PRO A 83 27.91 9.71 5.45
C PRO A 83 27.51 11.20 5.40
N GLN A 84 28.37 12.10 5.90
CA GLN A 84 28.16 13.55 5.87
C GLN A 84 28.14 14.12 4.43
N ARG A 85 28.71 13.40 3.45
CA ARG A 85 28.71 13.76 2.02
C ARG A 85 27.39 13.41 1.31
N GLY A 86 26.42 12.89 2.06
CA GLY A 86 25.14 12.44 1.55
C GLY A 86 25.24 11.14 0.76
N TYR A 87 24.09 10.58 0.36
CA TYR A 87 24.02 9.24 -0.25
C TYR A 87 25.01 9.06 -1.41
N ARG A 88 25.09 10.02 -2.34
CA ARG A 88 25.89 9.91 -3.57
C ARG A 88 27.41 9.99 -3.35
N GLY A 89 27.87 10.43 -2.18
CA GLY A 89 29.28 10.50 -1.82
C GLY A 89 29.68 9.59 -0.67
N ALA A 90 28.71 8.98 0.02
CA ALA A 90 28.95 8.28 1.28
C ALA A 90 29.99 7.16 1.19
N LEU A 91 30.11 6.47 0.04
CA LEU A 91 31.11 5.42 -0.16
C LEU A 91 32.10 5.76 -1.30
N SER A 92 32.18 7.03 -1.71
CA SER A 92 33.05 7.43 -2.82
C SER A 92 34.52 7.16 -2.52
N ASP A 93 35.03 7.63 -1.38
CA ASP A 93 36.42 7.35 -1.00
C ASP A 93 36.68 5.84 -0.90
N TYR A 94 35.80 5.13 -0.19
CA TYR A 94 35.91 3.69 0.01
C TYR A 94 36.01 2.87 -1.28
N VAL A 95 35.12 3.13 -2.25
CA VAL A 95 35.09 2.37 -3.51
C VAL A 95 36.22 2.80 -4.44
N TRP A 96 36.42 4.11 -4.60
CA TRP A 96 37.41 4.61 -5.55
C TRP A 96 38.84 4.37 -5.09
N GLU A 97 39.13 4.33 -3.78
CA GLU A 97 40.42 3.89 -3.26
C GLU A 97 40.74 2.44 -3.66
N PHE A 98 39.77 1.53 -3.53
CA PHE A 98 39.97 0.14 -3.95
C PHE A 98 40.27 0.04 -5.44
N VAL A 99 39.47 0.70 -6.28
CA VAL A 99 39.67 0.72 -7.74
C VAL A 99 41.03 1.31 -8.09
N ASN A 100 41.41 2.43 -7.47
CA ASN A 100 42.66 3.11 -7.72
C ASN A 100 43.87 2.26 -7.30
N ARG A 101 43.78 1.54 -6.17
CA ARG A 101 44.80 0.57 -5.75
C ARG A 101 44.94 -0.58 -6.74
N VAL A 102 43.83 -1.12 -7.25
CA VAL A 102 43.88 -2.22 -8.25
C VAL A 102 44.52 -1.71 -9.52
N ALA A 103 44.17 -0.51 -9.96
CA ALA A 103 44.74 0.13 -11.14
C ALA A 103 46.26 0.34 -11.03
N LYS A 104 46.72 0.87 -9.89
CA LYS A 104 48.14 1.05 -9.58
C LYS A 104 48.92 -0.26 -9.67
N GLU A 105 48.37 -1.33 -9.12
CA GLU A 105 49.05 -2.63 -9.09
C GLU A 105 49.07 -3.31 -10.46
N VAL A 106 47.95 -3.29 -11.19
CA VAL A 106 47.84 -3.88 -12.52
C VAL A 106 48.77 -3.18 -13.52
N ARG A 107 48.87 -1.85 -13.45
CA ARG A 107 49.70 -1.03 -14.34
C ARG A 107 51.17 -1.42 -14.36
N LYS A 108 51.70 -1.97 -13.26
CA LYS A 108 53.10 -2.46 -13.18
C LYS A 108 53.41 -3.52 -14.24
N THR A 109 52.41 -4.26 -14.66
CA THR A 109 52.51 -5.36 -15.64
C THR A 109 51.81 -5.06 -16.95
N HIS A 110 50.78 -4.22 -16.92
CA HIS A 110 49.91 -3.91 -18.06
C HIS A 110 49.75 -2.39 -18.18
N PRO A 111 50.82 -1.66 -18.55
CA PRO A 111 50.82 -0.20 -18.53
C PRO A 111 49.83 0.42 -19.53
N ASP A 112 49.53 -0.29 -20.62
CA ASP A 112 48.68 0.20 -21.73
C ASP A 112 47.20 -0.20 -21.59
N LYS A 113 46.86 -1.05 -20.63
CA LYS A 113 45.48 -1.54 -20.39
C LYS A 113 44.78 -0.70 -19.32
N LYS A 114 43.45 -0.55 -19.40
CA LYS A 114 42.66 0.29 -18.47
C LYS A 114 41.75 -0.51 -17.55
N ILE A 115 41.46 0.06 -16.39
CA ILE A 115 40.41 -0.41 -15.48
C ILE A 115 39.28 0.60 -15.48
N SER A 116 38.04 0.14 -15.68
CA SER A 116 36.87 1.00 -15.62
C SER A 116 36.10 0.82 -14.32
N ASN A 117 35.53 1.92 -13.82
CA ASN A 117 34.51 1.88 -12.78
C ASN A 117 33.43 2.93 -13.05
N CYS A 118 32.19 2.58 -12.70
CA CYS A 118 31.06 3.49 -12.82
C CYS A 118 30.95 4.39 -11.58
N ALA A 119 30.91 5.71 -11.76
CA ALA A 119 30.41 6.63 -10.76
C ALA A 119 28.88 6.46 -10.65
N TYR A 120 28.44 5.63 -9.70
CA TYR A 120 27.06 5.17 -9.61
C TYR A 120 26.61 5.00 -8.15
N GLY A 121 25.31 5.17 -7.91
CA GLY A 121 24.70 4.95 -6.60
C GLY A 121 25.38 5.78 -5.51
N THR A 122 25.89 5.10 -4.49
CA THR A 122 26.44 5.74 -3.28
C THR A 122 27.91 6.18 -3.39
N TYR A 123 28.56 5.88 -4.52
CA TYR A 123 29.95 6.25 -4.83
C TYR A 123 30.03 7.06 -6.14
N THR A 124 29.02 7.92 -6.36
CA THR A 124 28.90 8.73 -7.57
C THR A 124 29.77 9.98 -7.54
N GLN A 125 29.93 10.61 -6.38
CA GLN A 125 30.77 11.80 -6.26
C GLN A 125 32.25 11.42 -6.38
N PRO A 126 33.13 12.31 -6.86
CA PRO A 126 34.56 12.05 -6.83
C PRO A 126 35.08 11.83 -5.40
N PRO A 127 36.08 10.95 -5.22
CA PRO A 127 36.75 10.78 -3.92
C PRO A 127 37.47 12.08 -3.51
N GLU A 128 37.44 12.39 -2.22
CA GLU A 128 38.17 13.50 -1.60
C GLU A 128 39.59 13.07 -1.20
N THR A 129 39.75 11.81 -0.80
CA THR A 129 41.02 11.19 -0.37
C THR A 129 42.04 10.96 -1.51
N ILE A 130 41.59 11.09 -2.77
CA ILE A 130 42.43 10.86 -3.96
C ILE A 130 42.51 12.17 -4.74
N ASP A 131 43.67 12.81 -4.77
CA ASP A 131 43.89 14.04 -5.53
C ASP A 131 43.79 13.81 -7.05
N LYS A 132 44.46 12.75 -7.53
CA LYS A 132 44.44 12.31 -8.93
C LYS A 132 44.39 10.79 -8.99
N LEU A 133 43.49 10.25 -9.84
CA LEU A 133 43.41 8.83 -10.12
C LEU A 133 44.63 8.35 -10.91
N GLU A 134 44.97 7.07 -10.78
CA GLU A 134 45.96 6.42 -11.63
C GLU A 134 45.56 6.57 -13.11
N PRO A 135 46.53 6.82 -14.01
CA PRO A 135 46.24 7.19 -15.39
C PRO A 135 45.60 6.07 -16.22
N ASN A 136 45.60 4.83 -15.72
CA ASN A 136 44.87 3.71 -16.32
C ASN A 136 43.45 3.53 -15.76
N VAL A 137 42.92 4.45 -14.95
CA VAL A 137 41.51 4.43 -14.50
C VAL A 137 40.61 5.18 -15.48
N GLN A 138 39.62 4.48 -16.03
CA GLN A 138 38.54 5.04 -16.85
C GLN A 138 37.29 5.25 -16.01
N VAL A 139 36.90 6.51 -15.83
CA VAL A 139 35.66 6.88 -15.12
C VAL A 139 34.48 6.82 -16.09
N ILE A 140 33.41 6.13 -15.70
CA ILE A 140 32.12 6.08 -16.40
C ILE A 140 31.06 6.73 -15.51
N ILE A 141 30.46 7.84 -15.92
CA ILE A 141 29.46 8.56 -15.10
C ILE A 141 28.06 8.08 -15.47
N VAL A 142 27.40 7.37 -14.55
CA VAL A 142 26.03 6.88 -14.75
C VAL A 142 25.02 8.00 -14.54
N GLY A 143 24.24 8.31 -15.58
CA GLY A 143 23.42 9.50 -15.66
C GLY A 143 24.27 10.76 -15.75
N GLY A 144 25.35 10.70 -16.53
CA GLY A 144 26.30 11.79 -16.74
C GLY A 144 25.74 12.95 -17.56
N ARG A 145 24.56 12.81 -18.21
CA ARG A 145 23.84 13.93 -18.84
C ARG A 145 22.44 14.12 -18.30
N ARG A 146 21.66 13.03 -18.18
CA ARG A 146 20.21 13.00 -17.91
C ARG A 146 19.49 14.16 -18.61
N PRO A 147 19.35 14.12 -19.94
CA PRO A 147 18.76 15.22 -20.71
C PRO A 147 17.32 15.54 -20.28
N THR A 148 16.62 14.57 -19.71
CA THR A 148 15.28 14.69 -19.12
C THR A 148 15.31 14.99 -17.61
N SER A 149 16.41 15.45 -17.03
CA SER A 149 16.49 15.88 -15.63
C SER A 149 16.35 17.40 -15.51
N GLU A 150 15.78 17.89 -14.41
CA GLU A 150 15.81 19.32 -14.06
C GLU A 150 17.18 19.72 -13.47
N ALA A 151 17.90 18.78 -12.86
CA ALA A 151 19.19 19.00 -12.21
C ALA A 151 20.39 19.01 -13.17
N ARG A 152 20.27 19.65 -14.35
CA ARG A 152 21.31 19.62 -15.39
C ARG A 152 22.61 20.30 -14.97
N ASP A 153 22.53 21.35 -14.16
CA ASP A 153 23.72 22.06 -13.66
C ASP A 153 24.48 21.24 -12.60
N GLU A 154 23.78 20.51 -11.73
CA GLU A 154 24.43 19.57 -10.79
C GLU A 154 25.21 18.50 -11.55
N ILE A 155 24.61 17.96 -12.62
CA ILE A 155 25.24 16.95 -13.47
C ILE A 155 26.44 17.56 -14.24
N ARG A 156 26.36 18.82 -14.68
CA ARG A 156 27.50 19.53 -15.27
C ARG A 156 28.66 19.63 -14.29
N ARG A 157 28.40 20.11 -13.06
CA ARG A 157 29.42 20.21 -12.00
C ARG A 157 29.99 18.84 -11.63
N LEU A 158 29.16 17.80 -11.61
CA LEU A 158 29.63 16.43 -11.38
C LEU A 158 30.66 16.01 -12.43
N ARG A 159 30.42 16.29 -13.72
CA ARG A 159 31.38 16.02 -14.79
C ARG A 159 32.66 16.85 -14.63
N GLU A 160 32.53 18.15 -14.37
CA GLU A 160 33.68 19.05 -14.14
C GLU A 160 34.56 18.56 -12.98
N ASN A 161 33.96 18.17 -11.86
CA ASN A 161 34.68 17.65 -10.71
C ASN A 161 35.36 16.31 -11.01
N TRP A 162 34.73 15.44 -11.81
CA TRP A 162 35.35 14.20 -12.26
C TRP A 162 36.53 14.45 -13.21
N SER A 163 36.41 15.41 -14.13
CA SER A 163 37.49 15.80 -15.04
C SER A 163 38.72 16.35 -14.30
N GLN A 164 38.56 16.90 -13.09
CA GLN A 164 39.70 17.31 -12.27
C GLN A 164 40.49 16.11 -11.72
N LYS A 165 39.81 14.98 -11.44
CA LYS A 165 40.40 13.78 -10.82
C LYS A 165 41.09 12.84 -11.81
N THR A 166 40.94 13.01 -13.11
CA THR A 166 41.55 12.11 -14.12
C THR A 166 42.03 12.88 -15.35
N ASP A 167 43.04 12.36 -16.05
CA ASP A 167 43.47 12.88 -17.36
C ASP A 167 42.80 12.14 -18.52
N ASN A 168 42.08 11.05 -18.23
CA ASN A 168 41.29 10.35 -19.22
C ASN A 168 39.98 11.11 -19.48
N PRO A 169 39.53 11.25 -20.74
CA PRO A 169 38.18 11.68 -21.02
C PRO A 169 37.18 10.74 -20.34
N VAL A 170 36.18 11.30 -19.67
CA VAL A 170 35.14 10.51 -18.99
C VAL A 170 34.28 9.76 -20.03
N ILE A 171 33.58 8.71 -19.61
CA ILE A 171 32.52 8.09 -20.44
C ILE A 171 31.19 8.40 -19.77
N VAL A 172 30.16 8.63 -20.56
CA VAL A 172 28.78 8.75 -20.05
C VAL A 172 28.09 7.40 -20.19
N PHE A 173 27.38 6.97 -19.15
CA PHE A 173 26.41 5.87 -19.25
C PHE A 173 25.03 6.45 -19.00
N GLU A 174 24.15 6.46 -20.01
CA GLU A 174 22.86 7.13 -19.91
C GLU A 174 21.70 6.14 -19.94
N ASN A 175 20.78 6.30 -18.98
CA ASN A 175 19.56 5.52 -18.91
C ASN A 175 18.45 6.33 -19.55
N TYR A 176 18.10 5.99 -20.77
CA TYR A 176 16.94 6.57 -21.43
C TYR A 176 15.64 5.99 -20.87
N PRO A 177 14.50 6.70 -21.02
CA PRO A 177 13.24 6.21 -20.51
C PRO A 177 12.89 4.80 -21.03
N PHE A 178 12.59 3.89 -20.10
CA PHE A 178 12.34 2.49 -20.42
C PHE A 178 10.87 2.27 -20.78
N THR A 179 10.57 2.21 -22.08
CA THR A 179 9.23 1.89 -22.60
C THR A 179 8.72 0.52 -22.14
N GLY A 180 9.61 -0.48 -22.01
CA GLY A 180 9.29 -1.79 -21.44
C GLY A 180 9.02 -1.78 -19.92
N ARG A 181 9.22 -0.63 -19.25
CA ARG A 181 8.82 -0.38 -17.87
C ARG A 181 7.63 0.59 -17.77
N GLY A 182 6.91 0.78 -18.88
CA GLY A 182 5.67 1.56 -18.94
C GLY A 182 5.85 3.05 -19.16
N PHE A 183 7.03 3.52 -19.62
CA PHE A 183 7.18 4.90 -20.05
C PHE A 183 6.44 5.13 -21.38
N TYR A 184 5.56 6.15 -21.42
CA TYR A 184 4.69 6.42 -22.58
C TYR A 184 4.65 7.90 -23.00
N LEU A 185 5.29 8.80 -22.27
CA LEU A 185 5.29 10.22 -22.61
C LEU A 185 6.16 10.45 -23.86
N PRO A 186 5.72 11.24 -24.84
CA PRO A 186 6.50 11.49 -26.05
C PRO A 186 7.61 12.50 -25.80
N ALA A 187 8.65 12.12 -25.05
CA ALA A 187 9.80 12.99 -24.80
C ALA A 187 10.74 13.04 -26.03
N TYR A 188 10.23 13.53 -27.16
CA TYR A 188 11.01 13.83 -28.36
C TYR A 188 11.74 15.15 -28.16
N ILE A 189 13.00 15.08 -27.73
CA ILE A 189 13.77 16.22 -27.22
C ILE A 189 15.05 16.50 -28.04
N PRO A 190 14.94 16.79 -29.35
CA PRO A 190 16.10 16.81 -30.26
C PRO A 190 17.12 17.91 -29.91
N ARG A 191 16.66 19.10 -29.49
CA ARG A 191 17.54 20.21 -29.13
C ARG A 191 18.24 19.91 -27.82
N VAL A 192 17.50 19.48 -26.79
CA VAL A 192 18.08 19.13 -25.48
C VAL A 192 19.09 17.98 -25.60
N LEU A 193 18.79 16.96 -26.41
CA LEU A 193 19.74 15.88 -26.70
C LEU A 193 21.01 16.41 -27.36
N GLY A 194 20.87 17.19 -28.42
CA GLY A 194 22.02 17.70 -29.16
C GLY A 194 22.89 18.65 -28.35
N GLU A 195 22.29 19.62 -27.66
CA GLU A 195 23.00 20.54 -26.76
C GLU A 195 23.76 19.80 -25.66
N SER A 196 23.11 18.82 -25.02
CA SER A 196 23.73 18.06 -23.94
C SER A 196 24.88 17.17 -24.42
N ILE A 197 24.81 16.61 -25.63
CA ILE A 197 25.92 15.83 -26.20
C ILE A 197 27.06 16.74 -26.62
N ASN A 198 26.79 17.85 -27.31
CA ASN A 198 27.81 18.84 -27.69
C ASN A 198 28.55 19.37 -26.47
N ALA A 199 27.86 19.61 -25.35
CA ALA A 199 28.47 20.04 -24.08
C ALA A 199 29.45 19.03 -23.46
N THR A 200 29.48 17.78 -23.95
CA THR A 200 30.43 16.75 -23.49
C THR A 200 31.56 16.48 -24.50
N LYS A 201 31.46 17.00 -25.73
CA LYS A 201 32.51 16.78 -26.74
C LYS A 201 33.81 17.44 -26.30
N GLY A 202 34.92 16.71 -26.45
CA GLY A 202 36.25 17.14 -26.01
C GLY A 202 36.59 16.79 -24.55
N THR A 203 35.58 16.48 -23.71
CA THR A 203 35.80 16.02 -22.32
C THR A 203 35.31 14.59 -22.08
N SER A 204 34.46 14.08 -22.97
CA SER A 204 33.97 12.70 -22.96
C SER A 204 34.50 11.90 -24.15
N ARG A 205 34.78 10.61 -23.94
CA ARG A 205 35.11 9.63 -25.00
C ARG A 205 33.88 9.16 -25.77
N GLY A 206 32.68 9.33 -25.22
CA GLY A 206 31.44 8.86 -25.82
C GLY A 206 30.41 8.46 -24.77
N GLU A 207 29.38 7.75 -25.23
CA GLU A 207 28.25 7.35 -24.40
C GLU A 207 27.86 5.88 -24.63
N ASP A 208 27.64 5.18 -23.53
CA ASP A 208 26.87 3.93 -23.48
C ASP A 208 25.41 4.27 -23.15
N ILE A 209 24.46 3.72 -23.91
CA ILE A 209 23.03 4.00 -23.72
C ILE A 209 22.29 2.73 -23.34
N TRP A 210 21.50 2.83 -22.28
CA TRP A 210 20.59 1.78 -21.87
C TRP A 210 19.14 2.23 -22.06
N LEU A 211 18.39 1.42 -22.82
CA LEU A 211 16.97 1.61 -23.12
C LEU A 211 16.29 0.25 -23.29
N THR A 212 14.97 0.25 -23.53
CA THR A 212 14.23 -0.99 -23.81
C THR A 212 14.56 -1.50 -25.22
N MET A 213 15.35 -2.56 -25.33
CA MET A 213 15.75 -3.16 -26.61
C MET A 213 14.65 -4.08 -27.18
N ASN A 214 13.45 -3.54 -27.37
CA ASN A 214 12.38 -4.19 -28.12
C ASN A 214 12.23 -3.47 -29.47
N LEU A 215 12.64 -4.17 -30.54
CA LEU A 215 12.66 -3.65 -31.91
C LEU A 215 11.45 -4.11 -32.74
N ARG A 216 10.49 -4.83 -32.14
CA ARG A 216 9.40 -5.52 -32.86
C ARG A 216 7.99 -4.98 -32.54
N GLU A 217 7.84 -3.98 -31.67
CA GLU A 217 6.54 -3.48 -31.14
C GLU A 217 6.49 -1.94 -30.92
N ASN A 218 5.41 -1.44 -30.29
CA ASN A 218 5.12 -0.03 -29.89
C ASN A 218 6.31 0.76 -29.34
N ALA A 219 7.27 0.10 -28.68
CA ALA A 219 8.46 0.70 -28.11
C ALA A 219 9.38 1.38 -29.15
N ILE A 220 9.44 0.83 -30.38
CA ILE A 220 10.32 1.37 -31.42
C ILE A 220 9.90 2.77 -31.84
N GLY A 221 8.59 3.10 -31.76
CA GLY A 221 8.05 4.43 -32.09
C GLY A 221 8.72 5.57 -31.32
N TYR A 222 9.25 5.30 -30.12
CA TYR A 222 10.00 6.26 -29.32
C TYR A 222 11.52 5.97 -29.30
N ASN A 223 11.92 4.72 -29.11
CA ASN A 223 13.32 4.36 -28.85
C ASN A 223 14.25 4.68 -30.03
N HIS A 224 13.77 4.56 -31.28
CA HIS A 224 14.59 4.83 -32.47
C HIS A 224 15.11 6.27 -32.50
N PHE A 225 14.29 7.22 -32.04
CA PHE A 225 14.63 8.64 -32.01
C PHE A 225 15.84 8.90 -31.10
N LEU A 226 15.85 8.31 -29.90
CA LEU A 226 16.95 8.48 -28.94
C LEU A 226 18.26 7.92 -29.48
N ILE A 227 18.21 6.73 -30.10
CA ILE A 227 19.37 6.07 -30.70
C ILE A 227 19.92 6.92 -31.86
N TYR A 228 19.05 7.32 -32.79
CA TYR A 228 19.45 8.09 -33.97
C TYR A 228 20.11 9.42 -33.57
N PHE A 229 19.46 10.19 -32.69
CA PHE A 229 19.99 11.49 -32.27
C PHE A 229 21.27 11.35 -31.46
N THR A 230 21.39 10.38 -30.55
CA THR A 230 22.67 10.14 -29.85
C THR A 230 23.78 9.80 -30.84
N ALA A 231 23.57 8.82 -31.73
CA ALA A 231 24.59 8.36 -32.67
C ALA A 231 25.01 9.47 -33.66
N ARG A 232 24.05 10.15 -34.29
CA ARG A 232 24.34 11.22 -35.26
C ARG A 232 25.01 12.43 -34.61
N MET A 233 24.65 12.76 -33.37
CA MET A 233 25.32 13.85 -32.64
C MET A 233 26.77 13.51 -32.34
N TYR A 234 27.10 12.27 -31.95
CA TYR A 234 28.50 11.87 -31.73
C TYR A 234 29.31 11.72 -33.03
N TRP A 235 28.65 11.35 -34.14
CA TRP A 235 29.29 11.29 -35.46
C TRP A 235 29.67 12.68 -36.00
N GLY A 236 28.83 13.69 -35.73
CA GLY A 236 29.09 15.07 -36.12
C GLY A 236 30.27 15.70 -35.39
N GLY A 237 30.89 16.71 -36.00
CA GLY A 237 32.02 17.46 -35.43
C GLY A 237 31.70 18.16 -34.10
N THR A 238 32.66 18.91 -33.55
CA THR A 238 32.58 19.52 -32.20
C THR A 238 31.38 20.46 -31.99
N LYS A 239 30.74 20.94 -33.06
CA LYS A 239 29.57 21.82 -33.04
C LYS A 239 28.45 21.38 -34.00
N GLN A 240 28.09 20.09 -33.98
CA GLN A 240 26.96 19.58 -34.79
C GLN A 240 25.67 20.35 -34.45
N ASN A 241 25.00 20.91 -35.47
CA ASN A 241 23.76 21.65 -35.27
C ASN A 241 22.56 20.69 -35.12
N ALA A 242 22.02 20.61 -33.91
CA ALA A 242 20.91 19.71 -33.58
C ALA A 242 19.60 20.11 -34.26
N VAL A 243 19.39 21.40 -34.54
CA VAL A 243 18.17 21.91 -35.19
C VAL A 243 18.20 21.57 -36.68
N GLU A 244 19.30 21.85 -37.37
CA GLU A 244 19.47 21.47 -38.78
C GLU A 244 19.36 19.95 -38.97
N MET A 245 19.98 19.17 -38.07
CA MET A 245 19.89 17.71 -38.09
C MET A 245 18.46 17.22 -37.82
N PHE A 246 17.70 17.91 -36.97
CA PHE A 246 16.30 17.59 -36.72
C PHE A 246 15.41 17.92 -37.92
N ASP A 247 15.68 19.02 -38.61
CA ASP A 247 14.98 19.40 -39.84
C ASP A 247 15.26 18.39 -40.97
N GLU A 248 16.53 18.02 -41.18
CA GLU A 248 16.94 16.96 -42.10
C GLU A 248 16.27 15.63 -41.76
N TYR A 249 16.29 15.25 -40.46
CA TYR A 249 15.64 14.05 -39.98
C TYR A 249 14.15 14.04 -40.32
N CYS A 250 13.44 15.14 -40.10
CA CYS A 250 12.01 15.20 -40.42
C CYS A 250 11.74 15.04 -41.92
N GLN A 251 12.55 15.70 -42.75
CA GLN A 251 12.43 15.64 -44.21
C GLN A 251 12.70 14.22 -44.74
N LEU A 252 13.81 13.60 -44.36
CA LEU A 252 14.22 12.29 -44.87
C LEU A 252 13.43 11.14 -44.24
N PHE A 253 13.06 11.26 -42.96
CA PHE A 253 12.43 10.15 -42.24
C PHE A 253 10.90 10.14 -42.40
N TYR A 254 10.23 11.29 -42.50
CA TYR A 254 8.77 11.39 -42.59
C TYR A 254 8.23 11.97 -43.91
N GLY A 255 9.09 12.48 -44.80
CA GLY A 255 8.71 12.85 -46.17
C GLY A 255 7.55 13.86 -46.22
N PRO A 256 6.40 13.53 -46.84
CA PRO A 256 5.24 14.42 -46.91
C PRO A 256 4.73 14.96 -45.55
N ALA A 257 4.96 14.23 -44.45
CA ALA A 257 4.57 14.63 -43.09
C ALA A 257 5.65 15.44 -42.34
N ALA A 258 6.74 15.84 -43.00
CA ALA A 258 7.90 16.45 -42.33
C ALA A 258 7.54 17.70 -41.51
N LYS A 259 6.75 18.62 -42.09
CA LYS A 259 6.38 19.89 -41.43
C LYS A 259 5.54 19.65 -40.18
N GLU A 260 4.54 18.78 -40.28
CA GLU A 260 3.60 18.46 -39.21
C GLU A 260 4.28 17.63 -38.12
N THR A 261 5.13 16.66 -38.49
CA THR A 261 5.89 15.86 -37.52
C THR A 261 6.89 16.72 -36.75
N ARG A 262 7.53 17.68 -37.43
CA ARG A 262 8.39 18.67 -36.78
C ARG A 262 7.63 19.48 -35.74
N ALA A 263 6.43 19.96 -36.09
CA ALA A 263 5.58 20.70 -35.15
C ALA A 263 5.16 19.84 -33.94
N PHE A 264 4.80 18.58 -34.17
CA PHE A 264 4.48 17.63 -33.11
C PHE A 264 5.67 17.39 -32.16
N PHE A 265 6.87 17.14 -32.68
CA PHE A 265 8.07 16.91 -31.88
C PHE A 265 8.52 18.15 -31.12
N GLN A 266 8.41 19.33 -31.73
CA GLN A 266 8.68 20.60 -31.06
C GLN A 266 7.75 20.80 -29.86
N TYR A 267 6.44 20.58 -30.05
CA TYR A 267 5.46 20.68 -28.96
C TYR A 267 5.74 19.66 -27.86
N CYS A 268 6.13 18.44 -28.25
CA CYS A 268 6.55 17.40 -27.32
C CYS A 268 7.76 17.82 -26.48
N GLU A 269 8.81 18.34 -27.09
CA GLU A 269 10.01 18.81 -26.37
C GLU A 269 9.67 19.84 -25.29
N GLU A 270 8.72 20.73 -25.59
CA GLU A 270 8.28 21.83 -24.72
C GLU A 270 7.32 21.38 -23.61
N HIS A 271 6.55 20.30 -23.82
CA HIS A 271 5.40 20.00 -22.95
C HIS A 271 5.26 18.56 -22.46
N TRP A 272 6.14 17.63 -22.86
CA TRP A 272 5.94 16.19 -22.59
C TRP A 272 5.76 15.86 -21.10
N ARG A 273 6.33 16.66 -20.18
CA ARG A 273 6.16 16.47 -18.74
C ARG A 273 4.79 16.91 -18.28
N GLU A 274 4.37 18.09 -18.73
CA GLU A 274 3.10 18.69 -18.36
C GLU A 274 1.93 17.86 -18.89
N MET A 275 2.10 17.19 -20.04
CA MET A 275 1.12 16.23 -20.57
C MET A 275 0.79 15.07 -19.60
N GLU A 276 1.64 14.80 -18.60
CA GLU A 276 1.32 13.84 -17.54
C GLU A 276 0.21 14.33 -16.61
N LYS A 277 0.01 15.66 -16.51
CA LYS A 277 -0.90 16.30 -15.55
C LYS A 277 -1.97 17.17 -16.21
N ASP A 278 -1.76 17.53 -17.46
CA ASP A 278 -2.57 18.48 -18.21
C ASP A 278 -3.13 17.81 -19.47
N GLY A 279 -4.44 17.51 -19.43
CA GLY A 279 -5.15 16.86 -20.51
C GLY A 279 -5.22 17.71 -21.78
N ASP A 280 -5.27 19.03 -21.65
CA ASP A 280 -5.33 19.95 -22.80
C ASP A 280 -4.00 19.91 -23.57
N LYS A 281 -2.87 19.88 -22.85
CA LYS A 281 -1.55 19.68 -23.48
C LYS A 281 -1.42 18.31 -24.12
N ALA A 282 -1.90 17.25 -23.45
CA ALA A 282 -1.89 15.90 -24.03
C ALA A 282 -2.72 15.84 -25.33
N ASN A 283 -3.93 16.41 -25.31
CA ASN A 283 -4.82 16.50 -26.47
C ASN A 283 -4.18 17.29 -27.61
N ARG A 284 -3.56 18.43 -27.30
CA ARG A 284 -2.88 19.24 -28.30
C ARG A 284 -1.76 18.48 -29.00
N ALA A 285 -0.97 17.71 -28.26
CA ALA A 285 0.08 16.87 -28.86
C ALA A 285 -0.53 15.80 -29.80
N LEU A 286 -1.63 15.18 -29.39
CA LEU A 286 -2.35 14.17 -30.19
C LEU A 286 -2.98 14.77 -31.46
N GLU A 287 -3.48 16.00 -31.42
CA GLU A 287 -3.98 16.73 -32.59
C GLU A 287 -2.86 17.03 -33.60
N LEU A 288 -1.72 17.51 -33.12
CA LEU A 288 -0.53 17.76 -33.96
C LEU A 288 -0.05 16.47 -34.62
N PHE A 289 -0.02 15.37 -33.88
CA PHE A 289 0.32 14.06 -34.42
C PHE A 289 -0.70 13.59 -35.48
N THR A 290 -2.00 13.77 -35.22
CA THR A 290 -3.07 13.41 -36.16
C THR A 290 -2.92 14.17 -37.48
N SER A 291 -2.52 15.45 -37.41
CA SER A 291 -2.22 16.27 -38.58
C SER A 291 -1.06 15.70 -39.40
N ALA A 292 -0.02 15.17 -38.74
CA ALA A 292 1.10 14.51 -39.40
C ALA A 292 0.69 13.18 -40.06
N LYS A 293 -0.11 12.36 -39.36
CA LYS A 293 -0.64 11.09 -39.88
C LYS A 293 -1.46 11.29 -41.16
N ALA A 294 -2.24 12.37 -41.26
CA ALA A 294 -3.04 12.67 -42.43
C ALA A 294 -2.24 13.04 -43.70
N LYS A 295 -0.92 13.26 -43.59
CA LYS A 295 -0.06 13.63 -44.74
C LYS A 295 0.55 12.45 -45.47
N VAL A 296 0.41 11.23 -44.95
CA VAL A 296 1.06 10.04 -45.49
C VAL A 296 0.03 8.94 -45.74
N SER A 297 0.24 8.14 -46.79
CA SER A 297 -0.55 6.95 -47.03
C SER A 297 0.00 5.77 -46.24
N ASN A 298 -0.88 4.90 -45.71
CA ASN A 298 -0.51 3.78 -44.83
C ASN A 298 0.42 2.75 -45.50
N ASP A 299 0.34 2.61 -46.82
CA ASP A 299 1.16 1.71 -47.64
C ASP A 299 2.55 2.28 -47.97
N SER A 300 2.79 3.57 -47.75
CA SER A 300 4.10 4.20 -47.94
C SER A 300 5.06 3.91 -46.77
N VAL A 301 6.36 3.92 -47.03
CA VAL A 301 7.38 3.80 -45.98
C VAL A 301 7.25 4.88 -44.90
N TYR A 302 6.80 6.08 -45.26
CA TYR A 302 6.55 7.17 -44.33
C TYR A 302 5.33 6.87 -43.44
N GLY A 303 4.25 6.34 -44.03
CA GLY A 303 3.06 5.88 -43.30
C GLY A 303 3.40 4.78 -42.29
N GLN A 304 4.21 3.80 -42.69
CA GLN A 304 4.69 2.74 -41.78
C GLN A 304 5.46 3.32 -40.58
N ARG A 305 6.35 4.30 -40.80
CA ARG A 305 7.10 4.98 -39.73
C ARG A 305 6.20 5.78 -38.79
N VAL A 306 5.25 6.54 -39.35
CA VAL A 306 4.26 7.28 -38.54
C VAL A 306 3.40 6.32 -37.73
N GLN A 307 3.03 5.16 -38.26
CA GLN A 307 2.25 4.15 -37.53
C GLN A 307 3.00 3.63 -36.29
N LEU A 308 4.33 3.53 -36.31
CA LEU A 308 5.10 3.14 -35.13
C LEU A 308 4.96 4.16 -33.98
N ILE A 309 4.95 5.45 -34.30
CA ILE A 309 4.70 6.53 -33.32
C ILE A 309 3.25 6.48 -32.85
N ASP A 310 2.31 6.27 -33.78
CA ASP A 310 0.88 6.17 -33.46
C ASP A 310 0.61 5.11 -32.39
N ASN A 311 1.26 3.95 -32.53
CA ASN A 311 1.19 2.85 -31.58
C ASN A 311 1.78 3.23 -30.21
N TYR A 312 2.91 3.95 -30.19
CA TYR A 312 3.52 4.44 -28.95
C TYR A 312 2.62 5.43 -28.19
N LEU A 313 1.89 6.27 -28.92
CA LEU A 313 1.05 7.33 -28.33
C LEU A 313 -0.23 6.83 -27.65
N ASN A 314 -0.52 5.52 -27.67
CA ASN A 314 -1.66 4.95 -26.96
C ASN A 314 -1.63 5.27 -25.47
N GLY A 315 -0.47 5.21 -24.82
CA GLY A 315 -0.37 5.60 -23.41
C GLY A 315 -0.72 7.07 -23.17
N LEU A 316 -0.35 7.97 -24.09
CA LEU A 316 -0.73 9.39 -23.99
C LEU A 316 -2.23 9.60 -24.19
N ARG A 317 -2.86 8.89 -25.15
CA ARG A 317 -4.33 8.93 -25.34
C ARG A 317 -5.07 8.48 -24.09
N ASN A 318 -4.61 7.39 -23.49
CA ASN A 318 -5.20 6.84 -22.27
C ASN A 318 -5.02 7.81 -21.11
N LYS A 319 -3.83 8.43 -21.01
CA LYS A 319 -3.58 9.46 -20.00
C LYS A 319 -4.49 10.66 -20.18
N SER A 320 -4.68 11.14 -21.41
CA SER A 320 -5.58 12.27 -21.67
C SER A 320 -7.02 11.96 -21.25
N LYS A 321 -7.54 10.78 -21.63
CA LYS A 321 -8.87 10.31 -21.18
C LYS A 321 -8.96 10.26 -19.65
N GLN A 322 -7.93 9.76 -18.98
CA GLN A 322 -7.87 9.70 -17.52
C GLN A 322 -7.87 11.10 -16.90
N LEU A 323 -7.09 12.05 -17.42
CA LEU A 323 -7.00 13.41 -16.89
C LEU A 323 -8.32 14.18 -17.06
N ALA A 324 -9.13 13.84 -18.06
CA ALA A 324 -10.48 14.39 -18.22
C ALA A 324 -11.49 13.84 -17.19
N GLN A 325 -11.21 12.70 -16.55
CA GLN A 325 -12.08 12.13 -15.53
C GLN A 325 -11.88 12.82 -14.18
N LYS A 326 -12.95 13.44 -13.66
CA LYS A 326 -12.97 13.99 -12.30
C LYS A 326 -13.20 12.89 -11.29
N ARG A 327 -12.14 12.47 -10.59
CA ARG A 327 -12.18 11.39 -9.61
C ARG A 327 -12.01 11.93 -8.19
N GLY A 328 -12.96 11.59 -7.31
CA GLY A 328 -12.88 11.91 -5.89
C GLY A 328 -11.89 11.04 -5.13
N PRO A 329 -11.81 11.17 -3.80
CA PRO A 329 -10.90 10.37 -3.00
C PRO A 329 -11.29 8.88 -3.01
N VAL A 330 -10.42 8.05 -3.58
CA VAL A 330 -10.54 6.59 -3.65
C VAL A 330 -9.31 5.92 -3.02
N PRO A 331 -9.42 4.68 -2.51
CA PRO A 331 -8.28 3.97 -1.96
C PRO A 331 -7.29 3.56 -3.05
N THR A 332 -6.21 2.91 -2.62
CA THR A 332 -5.11 2.47 -3.48
C THR A 332 -4.75 1.04 -3.15
N LEU A 333 -4.63 0.20 -4.18
CA LEU A 333 -4.08 -1.15 -4.11
C LEU A 333 -2.81 -1.21 -4.97
N ARG A 334 -1.69 -1.65 -4.39
CA ARG A 334 -0.39 -1.61 -5.09
C ARG A 334 0.14 -2.99 -5.43
N LEU A 335 0.80 -3.10 -6.58
CA LEU A 335 1.65 -4.23 -6.92
C LEU A 335 3.10 -3.90 -6.52
N VAL A 336 3.67 -4.65 -5.57
CA VAL A 336 5.00 -4.35 -5.01
C VAL A 336 6.00 -5.46 -5.30
N GLY A 337 7.15 -5.07 -5.85
CA GLY A 337 8.28 -5.97 -6.10
C GLY A 337 8.08 -6.94 -7.27
N ASP A 338 9.08 -7.79 -7.51
CA ASP A 338 8.92 -8.97 -8.35
C ASP A 338 8.60 -10.17 -7.46
N PRO A 339 7.46 -10.84 -7.67
CA PRO A 339 7.08 -11.97 -6.84
C PRO A 339 8.12 -13.08 -6.93
N ARG A 340 8.51 -13.62 -5.78
CA ARG A 340 9.40 -14.78 -5.68
C ARG A 340 8.56 -15.99 -5.25
N GLY A 341 8.32 -16.90 -6.17
CA GLY A 341 7.54 -18.12 -5.92
C GLY A 341 6.54 -18.41 -7.04
N LYS A 342 5.91 -19.58 -6.96
CA LYS A 342 4.79 -19.98 -7.80
C LYS A 342 3.48 -19.70 -7.03
N VAL A 343 2.43 -19.31 -7.75
CA VAL A 343 1.06 -19.36 -7.22
C VAL A 343 0.43 -20.64 -7.72
N VAL A 344 -0.15 -21.43 -6.82
CA VAL A 344 -0.96 -22.60 -7.15
C VAL A 344 -2.40 -22.24 -6.88
N VAL A 345 -3.25 -22.20 -7.91
CA VAL A 345 -4.66 -21.83 -7.76
C VAL A 345 -5.43 -23.03 -7.21
N ASP A 346 -5.42 -23.19 -5.88
CA ASP A 346 -6.10 -24.30 -5.18
C ASP A 346 -7.11 -23.83 -4.12
N GLY A 347 -7.20 -22.52 -3.92
CA GLY A 347 -8.16 -21.85 -3.06
C GLY A 347 -7.68 -21.69 -1.62
N LYS A 348 -6.53 -22.22 -1.18
CA LYS A 348 -6.17 -22.26 0.25
C LYS A 348 -5.45 -21.03 0.78
N LEU A 349 -4.89 -20.18 -0.10
CA LEU A 349 -4.10 -19.00 0.24
C LEU A 349 -2.84 -19.28 1.09
N ASP A 350 -2.35 -20.52 1.10
CA ASP A 350 -1.20 -20.95 1.91
C ASP A 350 0.15 -20.82 1.17
N ASP A 351 0.15 -20.43 -0.10
CA ASP A 351 1.37 -20.12 -0.85
C ASP A 351 2.25 -19.08 -0.16
N LEU A 352 3.57 -19.25 -0.29
CA LEU A 352 4.57 -18.34 0.29
C LEU A 352 4.39 -16.88 -0.17
N ILE A 353 3.92 -16.68 -1.40
CA ILE A 353 3.59 -15.36 -1.96
C ILE A 353 2.47 -14.69 -1.18
N TRP A 354 1.45 -15.43 -0.75
CA TRP A 354 0.34 -14.90 0.03
C TRP A 354 0.71 -14.68 1.49
N GLN A 355 1.49 -15.58 2.08
CA GLN A 355 2.00 -15.43 3.45
C GLN A 355 2.91 -14.20 3.58
N LYS A 356 3.72 -13.92 2.55
CA LYS A 356 4.67 -12.79 2.52
C LYS A 356 4.19 -11.62 1.65
N CYS A 357 2.90 -11.55 1.34
CA CYS A 357 2.35 -10.50 0.50
C CYS A 357 2.60 -9.13 1.18
N PRO A 358 3.23 -8.16 0.49
CA PRO A 358 3.47 -6.84 1.05
C PRO A 358 2.16 -6.18 1.49
N THR A 359 2.13 -5.51 2.64
CA THR A 359 0.92 -4.85 3.16
C THR A 359 0.27 -3.89 2.16
N ALA A 360 1.07 -3.20 1.34
CA ALA A 360 0.58 -2.30 0.29
C ALA A 360 -0.15 -3.02 -0.86
N SER A 361 0.04 -4.34 -0.98
CA SER A 361 -0.64 -5.24 -1.91
C SER A 361 -1.82 -5.96 -1.28
N THR A 362 -2.24 -5.53 -0.09
CA THR A 362 -3.39 -6.05 0.65
C THR A 362 -4.46 -4.98 0.85
N GLY A 363 -5.71 -5.40 1.01
CA GLY A 363 -6.85 -4.50 1.25
C GLY A 363 -7.91 -5.14 2.13
N GLN A 364 -8.82 -4.31 2.64
CA GLN A 364 -9.96 -4.73 3.46
C GLN A 364 -11.21 -4.04 2.94
N LEU A 365 -12.30 -4.79 2.79
CA LEU A 365 -13.55 -4.24 2.31
C LEU A 365 -14.24 -3.39 3.39
N ARG A 366 -15.11 -2.49 2.94
CA ARG A 366 -16.00 -1.66 3.76
C ARG A 366 -17.40 -1.74 3.18
N GLU A 367 -18.42 -1.58 4.03
CA GLU A 367 -19.81 -1.59 3.58
C GLU A 367 -20.02 -0.54 2.48
N LEU A 368 -20.73 -0.94 1.43
CA LEU A 368 -20.76 -0.28 0.13
C LEU A 368 -21.30 1.16 0.17
N GLN A 369 -22.37 1.40 0.93
CA GLN A 369 -23.12 2.65 0.93
C GLN A 369 -22.57 3.68 1.93
N THR A 370 -22.11 3.20 3.07
CA THR A 370 -21.79 4.03 4.24
C THR A 370 -20.32 3.98 4.62
N GLY A 371 -19.57 3.00 4.11
CA GLY A 371 -18.18 2.79 4.46
C GLY A 371 -17.96 2.24 5.86
N ARG A 372 -19.02 1.86 6.59
CA ARG A 372 -18.90 1.22 7.90
C ARG A 372 -18.21 -0.15 7.79
N GLN A 373 -17.80 -0.70 8.92
CA GLN A 373 -17.21 -2.04 8.94
C GLN A 373 -18.32 -3.09 8.76
N PRO A 374 -18.21 -4.01 7.78
CA PRO A 374 -19.12 -5.15 7.66
C PRO A 374 -19.07 -6.03 8.91
N ILE A 375 -20.13 -6.78 9.23
CA ILE A 375 -20.07 -7.74 10.35
C ILE A 375 -19.06 -8.85 10.04
N TYR A 376 -19.08 -9.33 8.81
CA TYR A 376 -18.15 -10.35 8.35
C TYR A 376 -17.16 -9.74 7.35
N GLY A 377 -15.89 -9.65 7.78
CA GLY A 377 -14.83 -9.00 7.04
C GLY A 377 -14.51 -9.68 5.71
N THR A 378 -13.84 -8.93 4.83
CA THR A 378 -13.24 -9.52 3.64
C THR A 378 -11.91 -8.85 3.38
N SER A 379 -10.89 -9.68 3.18
CA SER A 379 -9.53 -9.24 2.92
C SER A 379 -9.08 -9.68 1.53
N ILE A 380 -8.31 -8.82 0.88
CA ILE A 380 -7.79 -9.05 -0.47
C ILE A 380 -6.26 -8.98 -0.45
N LYS A 381 -5.64 -9.80 -1.29
CA LYS A 381 -4.21 -9.74 -1.64
C LYS A 381 -4.11 -9.78 -3.16
N SER A 382 -3.14 -9.05 -3.72
CA SER A 382 -2.90 -9.02 -5.16
C SER A 382 -1.42 -9.15 -5.50
N THR A 383 -1.11 -9.80 -6.62
CA THR A 383 0.26 -9.89 -7.15
C THR A 383 0.26 -10.06 -8.67
N TRP A 384 1.38 -9.78 -9.31
CA TRP A 384 1.53 -9.91 -10.76
C TRP A 384 2.75 -10.77 -11.11
N VAL A 385 2.50 -11.95 -11.71
CA VAL A 385 3.53 -12.94 -12.07
C VAL A 385 3.46 -13.21 -13.57
N GLY A 386 4.55 -12.96 -14.31
CA GLY A 386 4.57 -13.12 -15.77
C GLY A 386 3.55 -12.21 -16.45
N GLY A 387 2.70 -12.80 -17.31
CA GLY A 387 1.56 -12.15 -17.95
C GLY A 387 0.24 -12.25 -17.19
N ASN A 388 0.25 -12.60 -15.90
CA ASN A 388 -0.96 -12.87 -15.12
C ASN A 388 -1.06 -11.98 -13.88
N LEU A 389 -2.29 -11.54 -13.59
CA LEU A 389 -2.69 -10.87 -12.36
C LEU A 389 -3.37 -11.90 -11.45
N TYR A 390 -3.00 -11.95 -10.18
CA TYR A 390 -3.56 -12.88 -9.21
C TYR A 390 -4.23 -12.16 -8.04
N PHE A 391 -5.35 -12.71 -7.59
CA PHE A 391 -6.01 -12.32 -6.34
C PHE A 391 -6.14 -13.50 -5.40
N ALA A 392 -5.92 -13.25 -4.12
CA ALA A 392 -6.28 -14.12 -3.02
C ALA A 392 -7.25 -13.36 -2.12
N ILE A 393 -8.47 -13.88 -1.96
CA ILE A 393 -9.57 -13.21 -1.27
C ILE A 393 -10.06 -14.14 -0.17
N ARG A 394 -10.15 -13.62 1.06
CA ARG A 394 -10.75 -14.32 2.21
C ARG A 394 -12.00 -13.58 2.63
N CYS A 395 -13.12 -14.31 2.67
CA CYS A 395 -14.43 -13.85 3.09
C CYS A 395 -14.79 -14.52 4.41
N ASP A 396 -14.75 -13.77 5.51
CA ASP A 396 -15.11 -14.30 6.83
C ASP A 396 -16.59 -14.66 6.87
N GLU A 397 -16.98 -15.65 7.67
CA GLU A 397 -18.34 -16.14 7.88
C GLU A 397 -18.59 -16.43 9.36
N ALA A 398 -19.85 -16.63 9.73
CA ALA A 398 -20.18 -17.13 11.06
C ALA A 398 -19.69 -18.58 11.19
N PRO A 399 -19.02 -18.97 12.29
CA PRO A 399 -18.61 -20.36 12.51
C PRO A 399 -19.78 -21.34 12.33
N GLY A 400 -19.60 -22.33 11.46
CA GLY A 400 -20.60 -23.36 11.15
C GLY A 400 -21.73 -22.94 10.20
N GLU A 401 -21.82 -21.66 9.80
CA GLU A 401 -22.80 -21.18 8.83
C GLU A 401 -22.31 -21.43 7.40
N LYS A 402 -23.14 -22.08 6.59
CA LYS A 402 -22.79 -22.37 5.19
C LYS A 402 -23.04 -21.15 4.30
N PRO A 403 -22.14 -20.82 3.36
CA PRO A 403 -22.40 -19.80 2.36
C PRO A 403 -23.63 -20.11 1.51
N ASN A 404 -24.33 -19.06 1.07
CA ASN A 404 -25.48 -19.22 0.18
C ASN A 404 -25.02 -19.43 -1.27
N ILE A 405 -25.10 -20.66 -1.77
CA ILE A 405 -24.65 -21.03 -3.13
C ILE A 405 -25.86 -21.28 -4.01
N THR A 406 -26.05 -20.42 -5.01
CA THR A 406 -27.20 -20.47 -5.94
C THR A 406 -26.84 -21.00 -7.33
N SER A 407 -25.56 -21.24 -7.61
CA SER A 407 -25.08 -21.88 -8.84
C SER A 407 -23.78 -22.63 -8.59
N THR A 408 -23.54 -23.71 -9.35
CA THR A 408 -22.24 -24.41 -9.44
C THR A 408 -21.72 -24.44 -10.88
N LYS A 409 -22.36 -23.71 -11.79
CA LYS A 409 -22.08 -23.73 -13.23
C LYS A 409 -21.56 -22.37 -13.66
N ASN A 410 -20.50 -22.38 -14.47
CA ASN A 410 -20.00 -21.16 -15.10
C ASN A 410 -21.05 -20.53 -16.02
N GLU A 411 -21.00 -19.21 -16.16
CA GLU A 411 -21.93 -18.38 -16.94
C GLU A 411 -23.40 -18.42 -16.49
N ASP A 412 -23.69 -18.95 -15.31
CA ASP A 412 -25.03 -18.95 -14.75
C ASP A 412 -25.31 -17.68 -13.93
N GLN A 413 -26.23 -16.87 -14.45
CA GLN A 413 -26.65 -15.62 -13.84
C GLN A 413 -27.38 -15.80 -12.48
N ALA A 414 -27.77 -17.03 -12.12
CA ALA A 414 -28.28 -17.31 -10.78
C ALA A 414 -27.27 -16.97 -9.66
N ILE A 415 -25.98 -16.82 -10.00
CA ILE A 415 -24.90 -16.43 -9.07
C ILE A 415 -25.23 -15.17 -8.25
N TRP A 416 -25.95 -14.21 -8.81
CA TRP A 416 -26.29 -12.95 -8.12
C TRP A 416 -27.42 -13.07 -7.09
N TYR A 417 -28.04 -14.25 -6.92
CA TYR A 417 -28.97 -14.51 -5.82
C TYR A 417 -28.28 -15.11 -4.58
N GLY A 418 -26.98 -15.41 -4.66
CA GLY A 418 -26.18 -16.04 -3.60
C GLY A 418 -25.05 -15.16 -3.07
N ASP A 419 -24.14 -15.78 -2.33
CA ASP A 419 -22.88 -15.16 -1.93
C ASP A 419 -21.93 -15.13 -3.14
N ALA A 420 -21.30 -13.98 -3.38
CA ALA A 420 -20.36 -13.82 -4.48
C ALA A 420 -19.33 -12.73 -4.17
N ILE A 421 -18.16 -12.85 -4.81
CA ILE A 421 -17.21 -11.76 -4.95
C ILE A 421 -17.20 -11.29 -6.40
N GLU A 422 -16.95 -10.00 -6.60
CA GLU A 422 -16.82 -9.41 -7.94
C GLU A 422 -15.53 -8.61 -8.03
N ILE A 423 -14.77 -8.82 -9.11
CA ILE A 423 -13.62 -8.00 -9.47
C ILE A 423 -14.03 -7.14 -10.67
N LEU A 424 -14.05 -5.83 -10.46
CA LEU A 424 -14.30 -4.82 -11.49
C LEU A 424 -12.97 -4.18 -11.88
N LEU A 425 -12.53 -4.35 -13.12
CA LEU A 425 -11.16 -4.03 -13.53
C LEU A 425 -11.13 -3.13 -14.78
N GLU A 426 -10.89 -1.84 -14.57
CA GLU A 426 -10.61 -0.83 -15.61
C GLU A 426 -9.10 -0.84 -15.91
N THR A 427 -8.74 -0.96 -17.18
CA THR A 427 -7.34 -0.89 -17.63
C THR A 427 -7.09 0.41 -18.36
N GLU A 428 -5.83 0.71 -18.69
CA GLU A 428 -5.57 1.87 -19.56
C GLU A 428 -6.16 1.68 -20.96
N SER A 429 -6.42 0.42 -21.36
CA SER A 429 -6.83 0.05 -22.71
C SER A 429 -8.32 -0.21 -22.86
N HIS A 430 -9.08 -0.34 -21.77
CA HIS A 430 -10.48 -0.77 -21.78
C HIS A 430 -11.28 -0.22 -20.61
N SER A 431 -12.58 0.03 -20.81
CA SER A 431 -13.44 0.71 -19.82
C SER A 431 -13.54 -0.06 -18.50
N TYR A 432 -14.02 -1.31 -18.49
CA TYR A 432 -13.76 -2.26 -17.41
C TYR A 432 -14.34 -3.64 -17.72
N TYR A 433 -13.73 -4.66 -17.12
CA TYR A 433 -14.21 -6.03 -17.08
C TYR A 433 -14.84 -6.33 -15.72
N GLN A 434 -15.75 -7.30 -15.67
CA GLN A 434 -16.32 -7.85 -14.45
C GLN A 434 -16.06 -9.36 -14.40
N ILE A 435 -15.52 -9.84 -13.28
CA ILE A 435 -15.28 -11.26 -13.02
C ILE A 435 -15.97 -11.60 -11.69
N VAL A 436 -16.93 -12.52 -11.72
CA VAL A 436 -17.74 -12.91 -10.56
C VAL A 436 -17.42 -14.34 -10.16
N VAL A 437 -17.15 -14.58 -8.88
CA VAL A 437 -16.89 -15.91 -8.33
C VAL A 437 -17.74 -16.16 -7.10
N ASN A 438 -18.35 -17.32 -6.98
CA ASN A 438 -19.07 -17.73 -5.77
C ASN A 438 -18.29 -18.78 -4.96
N PRO A 439 -18.75 -19.14 -3.74
CA PRO A 439 -18.07 -20.12 -2.89
C PRO A 439 -17.90 -21.51 -3.52
N ALA A 440 -18.74 -21.89 -4.49
CA ALA A 440 -18.62 -23.16 -5.23
C ALA A 440 -17.60 -23.12 -6.38
N GLY A 441 -16.97 -21.97 -6.63
CA GLY A 441 -16.01 -21.78 -7.71
C GLY A 441 -16.66 -21.56 -9.09
N ALA A 442 -17.98 -21.32 -9.15
CA ALA A 442 -18.62 -20.92 -10.39
C ALA A 442 -18.13 -19.52 -10.80
N LEU A 443 -17.78 -19.37 -12.08
CA LEU A 443 -17.27 -18.14 -12.69
C LEU A 443 -18.32 -17.57 -13.66
N VAL A 444 -18.56 -16.27 -13.59
CA VAL A 444 -19.25 -15.50 -14.64
C VAL A 444 -18.38 -14.31 -15.00
N ASP A 445 -18.11 -14.10 -16.28
CA ASP A 445 -17.34 -12.97 -16.76
C ASP A 445 -18.10 -12.10 -17.78
N LEU A 446 -17.85 -10.79 -17.70
CA LEU A 446 -18.54 -9.80 -18.52
C LEU A 446 -17.59 -8.70 -18.94
N ASP A 447 -17.67 -8.31 -20.20
CA ASP A 447 -17.13 -7.04 -20.67
C ASP A 447 -18.18 -5.94 -20.46
N ARG A 448 -17.90 -4.97 -19.58
CA ARG A 448 -18.80 -3.85 -19.30
C ARG A 448 -18.44 -2.57 -20.07
N GLY A 449 -17.41 -2.63 -20.91
CA GLY A 449 -17.04 -1.60 -21.87
C GLY A 449 -17.75 -1.70 -23.23
N THR A 450 -18.50 -2.77 -23.47
CA THR A 450 -19.30 -2.97 -24.68
C THR A 450 -20.80 -2.73 -24.43
N ASP A 451 -21.58 -2.70 -25.52
CA ASP A 451 -23.04 -2.70 -25.49
C ASP A 451 -23.60 -3.86 -24.66
N LYS A 452 -24.70 -3.62 -23.95
CA LYS A 452 -25.33 -4.57 -23.02
C LYS A 452 -25.63 -5.95 -23.62
N ASN A 453 -25.99 -6.01 -24.90
CA ASN A 453 -26.28 -7.26 -25.60
C ASN A 453 -25.04 -8.13 -25.85
N ASN A 454 -23.84 -7.57 -25.64
CA ASN A 454 -22.55 -8.23 -25.88
C ASN A 454 -21.77 -8.51 -24.59
N TRP A 455 -22.27 -8.12 -23.41
CA TRP A 455 -21.53 -8.25 -22.15
C TRP A 455 -21.00 -9.67 -21.90
N PHE A 456 -21.82 -10.69 -22.14
CA PHE A 456 -21.50 -12.11 -21.91
C PHE A 456 -20.75 -12.79 -23.07
N ARG A 457 -20.25 -12.03 -24.05
CA ARG A 457 -19.49 -12.60 -25.18
C ARG A 457 -17.98 -12.66 -24.92
N TRP A 458 -17.52 -12.01 -23.86
CA TRP A 458 -16.12 -11.96 -23.49
C TRP A 458 -15.80 -13.09 -22.52
N ASP A 459 -14.66 -13.76 -22.72
CA ASP A 459 -14.16 -14.84 -21.86
C ASP A 459 -12.84 -14.39 -21.22
N SER A 460 -12.82 -14.32 -19.89
CA SER A 460 -11.66 -13.87 -19.13
C SER A 460 -10.47 -14.85 -19.18
N GLN A 461 -10.72 -16.12 -19.50
CA GLN A 461 -9.81 -17.25 -19.35
C GLN A 461 -9.18 -17.35 -17.96
N ALA A 462 -9.92 -16.85 -16.95
CA ALA A 462 -9.48 -16.89 -15.57
C ALA A 462 -9.45 -18.33 -15.05
N GLU A 463 -8.45 -18.65 -14.24
CA GLU A 463 -8.42 -19.88 -13.44
C GLU A 463 -8.83 -19.53 -12.02
N VAL A 464 -9.79 -20.28 -11.47
CA VAL A 464 -10.42 -20.01 -10.18
C VAL A 464 -10.44 -21.29 -9.34
N ALA A 465 -10.09 -21.15 -8.06
CA ALA A 465 -10.29 -22.19 -7.06
C ALA A 465 -10.80 -21.57 -5.75
N THR A 466 -11.69 -22.28 -5.06
CA THR A 466 -12.26 -21.84 -3.78
C THR A 466 -12.11 -22.90 -2.71
N HIS A 467 -12.12 -22.46 -1.45
CA HIS A 467 -12.13 -23.34 -0.29
C HIS A 467 -13.12 -22.82 0.75
N ILE A 468 -13.95 -23.70 1.30
CA ILE A 468 -14.90 -23.39 2.36
C ILE A 468 -14.40 -24.05 3.65
N ALA A 469 -14.17 -23.23 4.67
CA ALA A 469 -13.81 -23.64 6.02
C ALA A 469 -14.97 -23.32 6.99
N ASP A 470 -14.76 -23.52 8.29
CA ASP A 470 -15.79 -23.35 9.31
C ASP A 470 -16.20 -21.89 9.52
N ASP A 471 -15.24 -20.96 9.51
CA ASP A 471 -15.41 -19.53 9.84
C ASP A 471 -15.18 -18.61 8.63
N HIS A 472 -14.98 -19.16 7.42
CA HIS A 472 -14.70 -18.38 6.22
C HIS A 472 -14.78 -19.23 4.94
N TRP A 473 -14.77 -18.55 3.80
CA TRP A 473 -14.38 -19.14 2.52
C TRP A 473 -13.35 -18.26 1.82
N THR A 474 -12.61 -18.85 0.88
CA THR A 474 -11.53 -18.20 0.14
C THR A 474 -11.68 -18.42 -1.36
N ALA A 475 -11.10 -17.50 -2.14
CA ALA A 475 -10.95 -17.61 -3.59
C ALA A 475 -9.53 -17.23 -4.01
N GLU A 476 -8.93 -18.07 -4.86
CA GLU A 476 -7.73 -17.75 -5.64
C GLU A 476 -8.10 -17.62 -7.10
N ILE A 477 -7.67 -16.53 -7.72
CA ILE A 477 -8.06 -16.17 -9.08
C ILE A 477 -6.82 -15.74 -9.84
N ARG A 478 -6.53 -16.41 -10.97
CA ARG A 478 -5.54 -16.01 -11.95
C ARG A 478 -6.25 -15.40 -13.16
N ILE A 479 -5.93 -14.15 -13.47
CA ILE A 479 -6.46 -13.41 -14.63
C ILE A 479 -5.32 -13.22 -15.65
N PRO A 480 -5.40 -13.83 -16.84
CA PRO A 480 -4.43 -13.61 -17.91
C PRO A 480 -4.58 -12.21 -18.52
N ILE A 481 -3.44 -11.56 -18.78
CA ILE A 481 -3.35 -10.22 -19.34
C ILE A 481 -2.61 -10.26 -20.69
N ILE A 482 -3.18 -9.62 -21.71
CA ILE A 482 -2.60 -9.50 -23.05
C ILE A 482 -2.45 -8.03 -23.46
N GLN A 483 -1.44 -7.74 -24.28
CA GLN A 483 -1.22 -6.39 -24.85
C GLN A 483 -1.78 -6.26 -26.27
N ASP A 484 -1.91 -7.38 -26.98
CA ASP A 484 -2.50 -7.45 -28.31
C ASP A 484 -4.03 -7.29 -28.23
N LYS A 485 -4.58 -6.51 -29.16
CA LYS A 485 -6.02 -6.23 -29.29
C LYS A 485 -6.68 -7.00 -30.44
N ASN A 486 -5.94 -7.83 -31.15
CA ASN A 486 -6.44 -8.58 -32.29
C ASN A 486 -7.55 -9.57 -31.92
N ASP A 487 -7.58 -10.03 -30.67
CA ASP A 487 -8.66 -10.84 -30.11
C ASP A 487 -9.33 -10.12 -28.93
N PRO A 488 -10.29 -9.21 -29.18
CA PRO A 488 -10.91 -8.40 -28.15
C PRO A 488 -11.93 -9.18 -27.29
N LEU A 489 -12.23 -10.44 -27.64
CA LEU A 489 -13.23 -11.25 -26.95
C LEU A 489 -12.63 -12.17 -25.88
N HIS A 490 -11.30 -12.22 -25.75
CA HIS A 490 -10.64 -13.07 -24.76
C HIS A 490 -9.61 -12.30 -23.95
N GLN A 491 -9.48 -12.65 -22.67
CA GLN A 491 -8.50 -12.13 -21.72
C GLN A 491 -8.64 -10.62 -21.43
N VAL A 492 -7.96 -10.16 -20.38
CA VAL A 492 -7.94 -8.73 -20.05
C VAL A 492 -6.88 -8.04 -20.89
N ILE A 493 -7.29 -7.01 -21.64
CA ILE A 493 -6.37 -6.22 -22.46
C ILE A 493 -5.78 -5.10 -21.62
N GLY A 494 -4.45 -5.06 -21.52
CA GLY A 494 -3.74 -3.91 -20.98
C GLY A 494 -2.27 -4.18 -20.66
N HIS A 495 -1.57 -3.12 -20.31
CA HIS A 495 -0.18 -3.16 -19.85
C HIS A 495 -0.12 -3.21 -18.33
N LYS A 496 1.00 -3.69 -17.79
CA LYS A 496 1.22 -3.65 -16.34
C LYS A 496 1.05 -2.22 -15.81
N PRO A 497 0.15 -1.96 -14.84
CA PRO A 497 -0.19 -0.59 -14.47
C PRO A 497 0.96 0.12 -13.76
N THR A 498 1.11 1.41 -14.00
CA THR A 498 2.17 2.25 -13.43
C THR A 498 1.59 3.40 -12.62
N VAL A 499 2.42 4.16 -11.91
CA VAL A 499 1.96 5.40 -11.25
C VAL A 499 1.37 6.39 -12.26
N SER A 500 1.98 6.50 -13.44
CA SER A 500 1.60 7.48 -14.46
C SER A 500 0.36 7.05 -15.26
N LEU A 501 0.24 5.74 -15.54
CA LEU A 501 -0.96 5.10 -16.11
C LEU A 501 -1.44 3.98 -15.16
N PRO A 502 -2.14 4.33 -14.08
CA PRO A 502 -2.73 3.34 -13.19
C PRO A 502 -3.95 2.72 -13.86
N TRP A 503 -4.24 1.48 -13.47
CA TRP A 503 -5.55 0.87 -13.65
C TRP A 503 -6.47 1.33 -12.53
N PHE A 504 -7.76 1.03 -12.67
CA PHE A 504 -8.70 1.21 -11.58
C PHE A 504 -9.42 -0.11 -11.28
N ILE A 505 -9.59 -0.39 -9.99
CA ILE A 505 -10.17 -1.66 -9.54
C ILE A 505 -11.20 -1.47 -8.44
N ASN A 506 -12.22 -2.31 -8.43
CA ASN A 506 -12.98 -2.60 -7.21
C ASN A 506 -13.05 -4.10 -6.98
N VAL A 507 -12.91 -4.51 -5.72
CA VAL A 507 -13.18 -5.89 -5.29
C VAL A 507 -14.35 -5.81 -4.33
N CYS A 508 -15.44 -6.46 -4.69
CA CYS A 508 -16.72 -6.39 -4.02
C CYS A 508 -17.09 -7.76 -3.44
N ARG A 509 -17.91 -7.75 -2.39
CA ARG A 509 -18.56 -8.94 -1.82
C ARG A 509 -20.03 -8.68 -1.63
N GLN A 510 -20.82 -9.62 -2.08
CA GLN A 510 -22.24 -9.79 -1.75
C GLN A 510 -22.36 -10.96 -0.78
N ARG A 511 -23.05 -10.72 0.35
CA ARG A 511 -23.42 -11.75 1.33
C ARG A 511 -24.93 -11.71 1.57
N ILE A 512 -25.62 -12.83 1.37
CA ILE A 512 -27.08 -12.92 1.45
C ILE A 512 -27.50 -13.98 2.48
N ARG A 513 -28.32 -13.58 3.44
CA ARG A 513 -28.98 -14.46 4.41
C ARG A 513 -30.48 -14.17 4.43
N GLU A 514 -31.25 -15.09 5.01
CA GLU A 514 -32.70 -14.95 5.14
C GLU A 514 -33.11 -13.64 5.84
N ASN A 515 -32.36 -13.25 6.88
CA ASN A 515 -32.65 -12.04 7.65
C ASN A 515 -31.98 -10.77 7.10
N GLY A 516 -31.26 -10.82 5.98
CA GLY A 516 -30.75 -9.61 5.32
C GLY A 516 -29.55 -9.84 4.40
N SER A 517 -29.13 -8.77 3.72
CA SER A 517 -27.96 -8.75 2.85
C SER A 517 -26.95 -7.71 3.30
N GLU A 518 -25.67 -7.98 3.10
CA GLU A 518 -24.58 -7.02 3.31
C GLU A 518 -23.70 -6.98 2.07
N TYR A 519 -23.52 -5.76 1.56
CA TYR A 519 -22.70 -5.47 0.39
C TYR A 519 -21.46 -4.71 0.86
N SER A 520 -20.29 -5.14 0.42
CA SER A 520 -19.04 -4.48 0.78
C SER A 520 -18.10 -4.40 -0.42
N ALA A 521 -17.22 -3.41 -0.41
CA ALA A 521 -16.27 -3.16 -1.48
C ALA A 521 -14.95 -2.61 -0.94
N PHE A 522 -13.86 -2.88 -1.65
CA PHE A 522 -12.54 -2.33 -1.33
C PHE A 522 -12.56 -0.80 -1.48
N SER A 523 -13.27 -0.32 -2.50
CA SER A 523 -13.66 1.07 -2.64
C SER A 523 -15.19 1.22 -2.60
N PRO A 524 -15.77 1.56 -1.45
CA PRO A 524 -17.21 1.81 -1.33
C PRO A 524 -17.68 2.87 -2.33
N THR A 525 -18.80 2.59 -2.99
CA THR A 525 -19.35 3.45 -4.04
C THR A 525 -20.21 4.57 -3.48
N GLY A 526 -20.72 4.43 -2.26
CA GLY A 526 -21.69 5.37 -1.70
C GLY A 526 -23.07 5.24 -2.36
N LYS A 527 -23.33 4.11 -3.02
CA LYS A 527 -24.59 3.77 -3.70
C LYS A 527 -24.97 2.32 -3.42
N SER A 528 -26.19 1.93 -3.78
CA SER A 528 -26.69 0.56 -3.60
C SER A 528 -26.04 -0.49 -4.51
N GLY A 529 -25.29 -0.07 -5.55
CA GLY A 529 -24.65 -0.97 -6.52
C GLY A 529 -23.13 -0.81 -6.60
N PHE A 530 -22.47 -1.84 -7.14
CA PHE A 530 -21.01 -1.91 -7.28
C PHE A 530 -20.45 -1.11 -8.48
N HIS A 531 -21.25 -0.91 -9.52
CA HIS A 531 -20.79 -0.45 -10.84
C HIS A 531 -20.68 1.08 -10.94
N GLU A 532 -19.74 1.65 -10.20
CA GLU A 532 -19.40 3.08 -10.24
C GLU A 532 -17.92 3.25 -10.61
N PRO A 533 -17.56 3.31 -11.91
CA PRO A 533 -16.17 3.34 -12.35
C PRO A 533 -15.33 4.45 -11.73
N LEU A 534 -15.89 5.65 -11.55
CA LEU A 534 -15.22 6.79 -10.88
C LEU A 534 -14.96 6.55 -9.39
N LYS A 535 -15.54 5.51 -8.79
CA LYS A 535 -15.27 5.09 -7.41
C LYS A 535 -14.27 3.93 -7.33
N PHE A 536 -13.80 3.39 -8.45
CA PHE A 536 -12.78 2.34 -8.42
C PHE A 536 -11.46 2.88 -7.84
N ALA A 537 -10.79 2.05 -7.05
CA ALA A 537 -9.52 2.33 -6.39
C ALA A 537 -8.39 2.43 -7.42
N HIS A 538 -7.38 3.25 -7.14
CA HIS A 538 -6.16 3.25 -7.95
C HIS A 538 -5.44 1.90 -7.81
N PHE A 539 -5.09 1.29 -8.95
CA PHE A 539 -4.36 0.02 -9.01
C PHE A 539 -3.09 0.19 -9.83
N TYR A 540 -1.92 0.07 -9.20
CA TYR A 540 -0.65 0.34 -9.89
C TYR A 540 0.56 -0.39 -9.31
N ARG A 541 1.61 -0.52 -10.12
CA ARG A 541 2.94 -0.95 -9.68
C ARG A 541 3.84 0.25 -9.42
N GLY A 542 4.52 0.23 -8.28
CA GLY A 542 5.53 1.24 -7.96
C GLY A 542 5.78 1.44 -6.47
N LEU A 543 6.58 2.46 -6.17
CA LEU A 543 6.75 2.99 -4.81
C LEU A 543 5.45 3.64 -4.31
N SER A 544 5.41 4.04 -3.04
CA SER A 544 4.24 4.71 -2.49
C SER A 544 3.99 6.03 -3.22
N HIS A 545 2.77 6.22 -3.67
CA HIS A 545 2.31 7.43 -4.34
C HIS A 545 0.92 7.81 -3.84
N GLN A 546 0.71 9.11 -3.66
CA GLN A 546 -0.59 9.70 -3.31
C GLN A 546 -1.14 10.40 -4.54
N PHE A 547 -2.21 9.84 -5.10
CA PHE A 547 -2.92 10.46 -6.21
C PHE A 547 -3.71 11.67 -5.72
N GLU A 548 -3.74 12.72 -6.53
CA GLU A 548 -4.59 13.88 -6.28
C GLU A 548 -6.06 13.48 -6.51
N ALA A 549 -6.93 13.92 -5.60
CA ALA A 549 -8.37 13.78 -5.74
C ALA A 549 -8.94 15.12 -6.18
N ASP A 550 -9.87 15.10 -7.14
CA ASP A 550 -10.61 16.29 -7.53
C ASP A 550 -11.51 16.73 -6.38
N SER A 551 -11.21 17.89 -5.80
CA SER A 551 -11.92 18.45 -4.65
C SER A 551 -13.37 18.85 -4.96
N THR A 552 -13.74 18.95 -6.24
CA THR A 552 -15.12 19.23 -6.66
C THR A 552 -16.01 17.98 -6.61
N VAL A 553 -15.42 16.79 -6.54
CA VAL A 553 -16.16 15.53 -6.40
C VAL A 553 -16.51 15.31 -4.93
N THR A 554 -17.79 15.38 -4.62
CA THR A 554 -18.34 15.10 -3.29
C THR A 554 -19.48 14.09 -3.36
N ASP A 555 -19.61 13.29 -2.31
CA ASP A 555 -20.67 12.31 -2.14
C ASP A 555 -20.94 12.06 -0.65
N TYR A 556 -21.88 11.15 -0.37
CA TYR A 556 -22.22 10.74 0.99
C TYR A 556 -21.01 10.30 1.82
N LEU A 557 -20.10 9.51 1.24
CA LEU A 557 -18.94 8.96 1.96
C LEU A 557 -17.94 10.05 2.33
N VAL A 558 -17.74 11.04 1.46
CA VAL A 558 -16.90 12.21 1.73
C VAL A 558 -17.51 13.03 2.86
N ALA A 559 -18.79 13.41 2.74
CA ALA A 559 -19.49 14.23 3.73
C ALA A 559 -19.58 13.53 5.10
N SER A 560 -19.92 12.24 5.13
CA SER A 560 -20.00 11.46 6.36
C SER A 560 -18.63 11.32 7.05
N ARG A 561 -17.56 11.11 6.28
CA ARG A 561 -16.18 11.04 6.83
C ARG A 561 -15.73 12.37 7.45
N ASP A 562 -16.11 13.49 6.85
CA ASP A 562 -15.82 14.82 7.39
C ASP A 562 -16.59 15.07 8.70
N ALA A 563 -17.87 14.70 8.76
CA ALA A 563 -18.65 14.75 10.00
C ALA A 563 -18.07 13.82 11.10
N GLU A 564 -17.63 12.61 10.75
CA GLU A 564 -16.93 11.72 11.67
C GLU A 564 -15.59 12.28 12.18
N LYS A 565 -14.87 13.04 11.32
CA LYS A 565 -13.62 13.70 11.70
C LYS A 565 -13.88 14.75 12.77
N LEU A 566 -14.95 15.55 12.65
CA LEU A 566 -15.39 16.49 13.68
C LEU A 566 -15.68 15.77 15.01
N LEU A 567 -16.41 14.65 14.97
CA LEU A 567 -16.71 13.86 16.17
C LEU A 567 -15.44 13.30 16.84
N ARG A 568 -14.47 12.82 16.06
CA ARG A 568 -13.16 12.37 16.57
C ARG A 568 -12.36 13.51 17.21
N GLN A 569 -12.49 14.73 16.69
CA GLN A 569 -11.91 15.95 17.26
C GLN A 569 -12.68 16.50 18.46
N ARG A 570 -13.74 15.81 18.92
CA ARG A 570 -14.64 16.23 20.01
C ARG A 570 -15.42 17.52 19.73
N LYS A 571 -15.55 17.91 18.46
CA LYS A 571 -16.41 18.99 17.97
C LYS A 571 -17.84 18.48 17.77
N ILE A 572 -18.52 18.19 18.89
CA ILE A 572 -19.77 17.43 18.89
C ILE A 572 -20.92 18.22 18.25
N THR A 573 -21.00 19.52 18.50
CA THR A 573 -22.05 20.39 17.94
C THR A 573 -21.91 20.53 16.43
N GLU A 574 -20.69 20.72 15.94
CA GLU A 574 -20.41 20.82 14.51
C GLU A 574 -20.63 19.48 13.81
N ALA A 575 -20.26 18.36 14.45
CA ALA A 575 -20.57 17.02 13.93
C ALA A 575 -22.08 16.77 13.85
N LEU A 576 -22.84 17.15 14.89
CA LEU A 576 -24.31 17.05 14.89
C LEU A 576 -24.91 17.84 13.73
N SER A 577 -24.50 19.11 13.56
CA SER A 577 -24.97 19.94 12.45
C SER A 577 -24.65 19.32 11.10
N ALA A 578 -23.42 18.82 10.90
CA ALA A 578 -23.02 18.16 9.67
C ALA A 578 -23.86 16.90 9.36
N PHE A 579 -24.13 16.05 10.36
CA PHE A 579 -24.98 14.87 10.15
C PHE A 579 -26.44 15.25 9.87
N LEU A 580 -27.02 16.23 10.57
CA LEU A 580 -28.39 16.66 10.32
C LEU A 580 -28.54 17.26 8.91
N THR A 581 -27.59 18.10 8.48
CA THR A 581 -27.56 18.64 7.11
C THR A 581 -27.41 17.55 6.07
N LEU A 582 -26.57 16.52 6.34
CA LEU A 582 -26.45 15.39 5.43
C LEU A 582 -27.77 14.60 5.33
N ALA A 583 -28.50 14.45 6.44
CA ALA A 583 -29.77 13.72 6.48
C ALA A 583 -30.92 14.40 5.73
N THR A 584 -30.79 15.68 5.37
CA THR A 584 -31.79 16.39 4.55
C THR A 584 -31.59 16.20 3.04
N ASP A 585 -30.51 15.54 2.60
CA ASP A 585 -30.31 15.25 1.18
C ASP A 585 -31.31 14.17 0.71
N GLU A 586 -32.23 14.56 -0.17
CA GLU A 586 -33.29 13.68 -0.70
C GLU A 586 -32.76 12.52 -1.55
N ARG A 587 -31.48 12.57 -1.96
CA ARG A 587 -30.84 11.52 -2.76
C ARG A 587 -30.30 10.36 -1.90
N LEU A 588 -30.31 10.48 -0.58
CA LEU A 588 -29.85 9.41 0.30
C LEU A 588 -30.76 8.19 0.22
N THR A 589 -30.14 7.01 0.24
CA THR A 589 -30.90 5.78 0.48
C THR A 589 -31.40 5.73 1.92
N ASP A 590 -32.44 4.93 2.18
CA ASP A 590 -32.93 4.70 3.55
C ASP A 590 -31.82 4.21 4.50
N PHE A 591 -30.88 3.43 3.96
CA PHE A 591 -29.74 2.93 4.69
C PHE A 591 -28.76 4.06 5.07
N GLN A 592 -28.42 4.94 4.13
CA GLN A 592 -27.57 6.11 4.38
C GLN A 592 -28.22 7.11 5.35
N LYS A 593 -29.51 7.38 5.16
CA LYS A 593 -30.28 8.26 6.04
C LYS A 593 -30.34 7.69 7.46
N SER A 594 -30.54 6.38 7.60
CA SER A 594 -30.54 5.70 8.90
C SER A 594 -29.17 5.76 9.60
N ASP A 595 -28.06 5.50 8.89
CA ASP A 595 -26.70 5.60 9.44
C ASP A 595 -26.38 7.03 9.92
N THR A 596 -26.71 8.03 9.09
CA THR A 596 -26.48 9.45 9.41
C THR A 596 -27.30 9.89 10.63
N LEU A 597 -28.59 9.58 10.67
CA LEU A 597 -29.45 9.95 11.80
C LEU A 597 -29.07 9.20 13.08
N GLN A 598 -28.62 7.95 12.98
CA GLN A 598 -28.07 7.21 14.13
C GLN A 598 -26.84 7.92 14.74
N ARG A 599 -25.97 8.47 13.88
CA ARG A 599 -24.79 9.25 14.29
C ARG A 599 -25.16 10.62 14.84
N ALA A 600 -26.15 11.28 14.25
CA ALA A 600 -26.73 12.52 14.79
C ALA A 600 -27.27 12.29 16.20
N ALA A 601 -28.09 11.25 16.41
CA ALA A 601 -28.63 10.90 17.72
C ALA A 601 -27.52 10.62 18.75
N ASN A 602 -26.39 10.00 18.35
CA ASN A 602 -25.23 9.84 19.23
C ASN A 602 -24.65 11.18 19.68
N CYS A 603 -24.49 12.14 18.76
CA CYS A 603 -24.02 13.48 19.08
C CYS A 603 -25.00 14.18 20.03
N THR A 604 -26.30 14.09 19.75
CA THR A 604 -27.36 14.68 20.58
C THR A 604 -27.37 14.10 22.00
N ARG A 605 -27.21 12.77 22.15
CA ARG A 605 -27.08 12.11 23.47
C ARG A 605 -25.86 12.61 24.24
N ARG A 606 -24.72 12.84 23.57
CA ARG A 606 -23.51 13.40 24.22
C ARG A 606 -23.70 14.84 24.68
N LEU A 607 -24.54 15.60 23.99
CA LEU A 607 -24.97 16.95 24.38
C LEU A 607 -26.09 16.96 25.42
N LYS A 608 -26.61 15.77 25.80
CA LYS A 608 -27.72 15.57 26.73
C LYS A 608 -29.06 16.20 26.28
N ASN A 609 -29.25 16.39 24.97
CA ASN A 609 -30.53 16.85 24.42
C ASN A 609 -31.44 15.67 24.06
N PHE A 610 -32.06 15.05 25.05
CA PHE A 610 -32.76 13.77 24.83
C PHE A 610 -34.04 13.89 23.99
N ASP A 611 -34.73 15.02 24.04
CA ASP A 611 -35.96 15.25 23.25
C ASP A 611 -35.64 15.25 21.75
N GLN A 612 -34.62 16.01 21.34
CA GLN A 612 -34.14 15.99 19.96
C GLN A 612 -33.62 14.61 19.54
N ALA A 613 -33.00 13.85 20.46
CA ALA A 613 -32.53 12.51 20.15
C ALA A 613 -33.70 11.55 19.84
N GLU A 614 -34.85 11.76 20.46
CA GLU A 614 -36.08 11.00 20.20
C GLU A 614 -36.76 11.44 18.89
N GLU A 615 -36.81 12.74 18.62
CA GLU A 615 -37.26 13.27 17.32
C GLU A 615 -36.44 12.70 16.16
N ILE A 616 -35.11 12.61 16.32
CA ILE A 616 -34.22 11.97 15.34
C ILE A 616 -34.56 10.49 15.19
N ALA A 617 -34.85 9.78 16.28
CA ALA A 617 -35.20 8.36 16.22
C ALA A 617 -36.48 8.11 15.39
N ASN A 618 -37.44 9.03 15.43
CA ASN A 618 -38.67 8.98 14.65
C ASN A 618 -38.47 9.24 13.15
N GLN A 619 -37.34 9.84 12.76
CA GLN A 619 -37.02 10.13 11.36
C GLN A 619 -36.21 9.02 10.69
N ILE A 620 -35.76 8.00 11.43
CA ILE A 620 -34.95 6.90 10.92
C ILE A 620 -35.83 5.93 10.11
N PRO A 621 -35.58 5.74 8.80
CA PRO A 621 -36.41 4.87 7.96
C PRO A 621 -36.33 3.38 8.31
N LEU A 622 -35.13 2.89 8.65
CA LEU A 622 -34.94 1.46 8.95
C LEU A 622 -35.33 1.15 10.40
N GLU A 623 -36.40 0.38 10.58
CA GLU A 623 -37.00 0.09 11.89
C GLU A 623 -36.00 -0.47 12.91
N ALA A 624 -35.15 -1.44 12.51
CA ALA A 624 -34.13 -2.02 13.40
C ALA A 624 -33.12 -0.96 13.90
N VAL A 625 -32.76 0.00 13.04
CA VAL A 625 -31.88 1.12 13.42
C VAL A 625 -32.61 2.08 14.34
N ALA A 626 -33.87 2.42 14.03
CA ALA A 626 -34.71 3.30 14.85
C ALA A 626 -34.89 2.74 16.27
N LYS A 627 -35.27 1.46 16.40
CA LYS A 627 -35.40 0.77 17.70
C LYS A 627 -34.08 0.75 18.47
N THR A 628 -32.96 0.48 17.79
CA THR A 628 -31.62 0.55 18.42
C THR A 628 -31.36 1.95 18.99
N VAL A 629 -31.67 3.00 18.24
CA VAL A 629 -31.48 4.39 18.68
C VAL A 629 -32.37 4.74 19.86
N ARG A 630 -33.65 4.33 19.86
CA ARG A 630 -34.56 4.54 21.00
C ARG A 630 -34.05 3.87 22.27
N MET A 631 -33.58 2.61 22.17
CA MET A 631 -32.95 1.93 23.31
C MET A 631 -31.71 2.68 23.81
N GLU A 632 -30.84 3.16 22.92
CA GLU A 632 -29.68 3.98 23.29
C GLU A 632 -30.06 5.33 23.92
N ASN A 633 -31.13 5.97 23.48
CA ASN A 633 -31.68 7.20 24.08
C ASN A 633 -32.14 6.96 25.52
N LEU A 634 -32.92 5.90 25.75
CA LEU A 634 -33.39 5.51 27.08
C LEU A 634 -32.22 5.09 28.00
N LEU A 635 -31.19 4.41 27.46
CA LEU A 635 -29.98 4.04 28.21
C LEU A 635 -29.22 5.28 28.70
N ALA A 636 -29.09 6.30 27.86
CA ALA A 636 -28.44 7.55 28.24
C ALA A 636 -29.21 8.30 29.34
N GLN A 637 -30.53 8.14 29.38
CA GLN A 637 -31.41 8.65 30.44
C GLN A 637 -31.52 7.75 31.68
N ARG A 638 -30.88 6.56 31.67
CA ARG A 638 -30.99 5.52 32.70
C ARG A 638 -32.41 4.97 32.91
N LYS A 639 -33.25 5.03 31.87
CA LYS A 639 -34.63 4.52 31.86
C LYS A 639 -34.67 3.03 31.48
N PHE A 640 -34.01 2.19 32.28
CA PHE A 640 -33.84 0.76 31.96
C PHE A 640 -35.16 0.00 31.93
N GLY A 641 -36.09 0.31 32.84
CA GLY A 641 -37.41 -0.32 32.88
C GLY A 641 -38.24 -0.06 31.61
N GLU A 642 -38.19 1.17 31.08
CA GLU A 642 -38.90 1.52 29.83
C GLU A 642 -38.40 0.70 28.64
N ILE A 643 -37.09 0.41 28.59
CA ILE A 643 -36.51 -0.44 27.53
C ILE A 643 -37.06 -1.86 27.64
N ILE A 644 -37.13 -2.41 28.84
CA ILE A 644 -37.66 -3.77 29.04
C ILE A 644 -39.14 -3.81 28.67
N ASN A 645 -39.92 -2.81 29.10
CA ASN A 645 -41.34 -2.74 28.78
C ASN A 645 -41.61 -2.66 27.28
N GLN A 646 -40.77 -1.95 26.52
CA GLN A 646 -40.97 -1.73 25.08
C GLN A 646 -40.32 -2.82 24.21
N PHE A 647 -39.19 -3.39 24.61
CA PHE A 647 -38.33 -4.19 23.72
C PHE A 647 -37.96 -5.58 24.26
N SER A 648 -38.49 -6.02 25.40
CA SER A 648 -38.14 -7.34 25.98
C SER A 648 -38.50 -8.53 25.08
N GLU A 649 -39.55 -8.39 24.26
CA GLU A 649 -40.05 -9.44 23.36
C GLU A 649 -39.42 -9.36 21.94
N GLU A 650 -38.52 -8.42 21.67
CA GLU A 650 -37.84 -8.33 20.37
C GLU A 650 -37.00 -9.59 20.10
N ASN A 651 -37.15 -10.15 18.90
CA ASN A 651 -36.37 -11.30 18.44
C ASN A 651 -35.30 -10.84 17.45
N PHE A 652 -34.05 -10.72 17.93
CA PHE A 652 -32.93 -10.26 17.12
C PHE A 652 -32.53 -11.20 15.98
N HIS A 653 -32.96 -12.47 15.97
CA HIS A 653 -32.72 -13.36 14.83
C HIS A 653 -33.51 -12.95 13.58
N LYS A 654 -34.64 -12.25 13.76
CA LYS A 654 -35.46 -11.70 12.67
C LYS A 654 -34.97 -10.34 12.19
N TRP A 655 -34.06 -9.70 12.93
CA TRP A 655 -33.49 -8.43 12.53
C TRP A 655 -32.41 -8.65 11.46
N PRO A 656 -32.10 -7.63 10.65
CA PRO A 656 -30.91 -7.65 9.81
C PRO A 656 -29.67 -7.99 10.64
N PHE A 657 -28.95 -9.06 10.25
CA PHE A 657 -27.79 -9.55 11.02
C PHE A 657 -26.76 -8.44 11.26
N TRP A 658 -26.65 -7.50 10.32
CA TRP A 658 -25.76 -6.35 10.41
C TRP A 658 -26.17 -5.29 11.46
N GLN A 659 -27.40 -5.35 11.97
CA GLN A 659 -27.94 -4.45 12.99
C GLN A 659 -28.25 -5.17 14.32
N ALA A 660 -28.60 -6.45 14.26
CA ALA A 660 -29.06 -7.25 15.38
C ALA A 660 -28.12 -7.17 16.60
N GLY A 661 -26.80 -7.26 16.40
CA GLY A 661 -25.83 -7.16 17.49
C GLY A 661 -25.86 -5.82 18.24
N ALA A 662 -26.09 -4.71 17.53
CA ALA A 662 -26.21 -3.39 18.16
C ALA A 662 -27.49 -3.25 18.98
N GLY A 663 -28.62 -3.78 18.48
CA GLY A 663 -29.88 -3.83 19.21
C GLY A 663 -29.79 -4.71 20.47
N ALA A 664 -29.23 -5.91 20.32
CA ALA A 664 -28.99 -6.84 21.42
C ALA A 664 -28.09 -6.22 22.49
N PHE A 665 -27.02 -5.54 22.09
CA PHE A 665 -26.14 -4.90 23.05
C PHE A 665 -26.85 -3.77 23.84
N ALA A 666 -27.69 -2.98 23.18
CA ALA A 666 -28.45 -1.94 23.86
C ALA A 666 -29.40 -2.55 24.92
N ARG A 667 -30.18 -3.57 24.54
CA ARG A 667 -31.12 -4.24 25.45
C ARG A 667 -30.41 -4.99 26.59
N ALA A 668 -29.30 -5.67 26.30
CA ALA A 668 -28.45 -6.32 27.30
C ALA A 668 -28.07 -5.39 28.44
N ARG A 669 -27.62 -4.16 28.15
CA ARG A 669 -27.22 -3.20 29.19
C ARG A 669 -28.39 -2.80 30.11
N ALA A 670 -29.61 -2.77 29.58
CA ALA A 670 -30.80 -2.57 30.39
C ALA A 670 -31.06 -3.79 31.29
N PHE A 671 -30.99 -5.01 30.76
CA PHE A 671 -31.12 -6.23 31.56
C PHE A 671 -30.07 -6.35 32.67
N VAL A 672 -28.80 -6.02 32.38
CA VAL A 672 -27.73 -5.98 33.40
C VAL A 672 -28.10 -5.04 34.54
N SER A 673 -28.60 -3.85 34.20
CA SER A 673 -28.97 -2.81 35.18
C SER A 673 -30.23 -3.18 35.97
N MET A 674 -31.13 -3.97 35.37
CA MET A 674 -32.33 -4.54 36.00
C MET A 674 -32.06 -5.88 36.71
N LYS A 675 -30.79 -6.32 36.77
CA LYS A 675 -30.35 -7.60 37.38
C LYS A 675 -30.98 -8.85 36.76
N ALA A 676 -31.44 -8.77 35.50
CA ALA A 676 -31.95 -9.92 34.75
C ALA A 676 -30.78 -10.66 34.06
N GLY A 677 -29.96 -11.36 34.87
CA GLY A 677 -28.66 -11.89 34.46
C GLY A 677 -28.69 -12.81 33.23
N ASP A 678 -29.61 -13.78 33.19
CA ASP A 678 -29.68 -14.76 32.10
C ASP A 678 -30.13 -14.11 30.77
N LYS A 679 -31.11 -13.20 30.84
CA LYS A 679 -31.57 -12.44 29.66
C LYS A 679 -30.45 -11.54 29.12
N ALA A 680 -29.72 -10.86 30.01
CA ALA A 680 -28.55 -10.08 29.62
C ALA A 680 -27.48 -10.95 28.95
N GLU A 681 -27.20 -12.13 29.49
CA GLU A 681 -26.19 -13.04 28.95
C GLU A 681 -26.54 -13.51 27.53
N SER A 682 -27.82 -13.83 27.28
CA SER A 682 -28.31 -14.19 25.94
C SER A 682 -28.07 -13.07 24.93
N ASP A 683 -28.50 -11.84 25.25
CA ASP A 683 -28.33 -10.69 24.35
C ASP A 683 -26.84 -10.33 24.15
N LEU A 684 -26.00 -10.49 25.18
CA LEU A 684 -24.57 -10.23 25.09
C LEU A 684 -23.85 -11.24 24.18
N LYS A 685 -24.28 -12.50 24.16
CA LYS A 685 -23.75 -13.50 23.21
C LYS A 685 -24.09 -13.12 21.77
N THR A 686 -25.35 -12.78 21.51
CA THR A 686 -25.77 -12.28 20.18
C THR A 686 -25.01 -11.02 19.78
N ALA A 687 -24.80 -10.08 20.70
CA ALA A 687 -24.00 -8.89 20.45
C ALA A 687 -22.53 -9.20 20.14
N LEU A 688 -21.94 -10.17 20.83
CA LEU A 688 -20.56 -10.59 20.63
C LEU A 688 -20.37 -11.30 19.28
N GLU A 689 -21.32 -12.14 18.88
CA GLU A 689 -21.33 -12.84 17.59
C GLU A 689 -21.51 -11.87 16.42
N LEU A 690 -22.35 -10.84 16.59
CA LEU A 690 -22.73 -9.90 15.54
C LEU A 690 -22.07 -8.52 15.72
N THR A 691 -20.76 -8.52 16.01
CA THR A 691 -19.95 -7.29 16.05
C THR A 691 -18.60 -7.46 15.39
N SER A 692 -18.24 -6.52 14.51
CA SER A 692 -16.90 -6.44 13.91
C SER A 692 -16.08 -5.26 14.44
N ASN A 693 -16.71 -4.37 15.21
CA ASN A 693 -16.06 -3.17 15.72
C ASN A 693 -15.29 -3.50 17.01
N SER A 694 -13.96 -3.52 16.92
CA SER A 694 -13.08 -3.84 18.05
C SER A 694 -13.37 -3.06 19.33
N ARG A 695 -13.77 -1.78 19.25
CA ARG A 695 -14.11 -0.98 20.45
C ARG A 695 -15.41 -1.47 21.09
N ILE A 696 -16.43 -1.75 20.28
CA ILE A 696 -17.71 -2.27 20.77
C ILE A 696 -17.52 -3.67 21.33
N LEU A 697 -16.73 -4.53 20.66
CA LEU A 697 -16.35 -5.85 21.16
C LEU A 697 -15.76 -5.76 22.57
N THR A 698 -14.79 -4.84 22.79
CA THR A 698 -14.19 -4.73 24.13
C THR A 698 -15.18 -4.31 25.20
N ARG A 699 -16.17 -3.50 24.83
CA ARG A 699 -17.24 -3.05 25.71
C ARG A 699 -18.22 -4.18 26.01
N ILE A 700 -18.60 -5.00 25.03
CA ILE A 700 -19.47 -6.17 25.20
C ILE A 700 -18.83 -7.14 26.19
N LEU A 701 -17.56 -7.51 25.99
CA LEU A 701 -16.83 -8.41 26.89
C LEU A 701 -16.73 -7.88 28.32
N LEU A 702 -16.50 -6.57 28.48
CA LEU A 702 -16.51 -5.93 29.79
C LEU A 702 -17.89 -6.00 30.46
N THR A 703 -18.96 -5.73 29.70
CA THR A 703 -20.35 -5.81 30.21
C THR A 703 -20.72 -7.26 30.55
N MET A 704 -20.30 -8.22 29.73
CA MET A 704 -20.49 -9.66 29.96
C MET A 704 -19.76 -10.15 31.20
N GLY A 705 -18.48 -9.80 31.37
CA GLY A 705 -17.74 -10.11 32.58
C GLY A 705 -18.41 -9.50 33.82
N GLY A 706 -18.90 -8.25 33.72
CA GLY A 706 -19.65 -7.60 34.80
C GLY A 706 -20.94 -8.32 35.16
N ASN A 707 -21.74 -8.70 34.16
CA ASN A 707 -22.99 -9.46 34.35
C ASN A 707 -22.72 -10.81 35.02
N ARG A 708 -21.71 -11.53 34.55
CA ARG A 708 -21.30 -12.82 35.09
C ARG A 708 -20.80 -12.71 36.53
N GLU A 709 -20.01 -11.69 36.85
CA GLU A 709 -19.49 -11.46 38.19
C GLU A 709 -20.61 -11.08 39.18
N THR A 710 -21.50 -10.15 38.81
CA THR A 710 -22.44 -9.56 39.79
C THR A 710 -23.83 -10.17 39.78
N ASN A 711 -24.40 -10.44 38.61
CA ASN A 711 -25.79 -10.89 38.50
C ASN A 711 -25.88 -12.42 38.47
N LEU A 712 -24.93 -13.09 37.81
CA LEU A 712 -24.87 -14.56 37.75
C LEU A 712 -23.96 -15.17 38.82
N GLN A 713 -23.18 -14.35 39.53
CA GLN A 713 -22.26 -14.77 40.60
C GLN A 713 -21.29 -15.88 40.17
N ASN A 714 -20.84 -15.84 38.91
CA ASN A 714 -19.93 -16.81 38.32
C ASN A 714 -18.57 -16.15 38.01
N ASP A 715 -17.70 -16.12 39.03
CA ASP A 715 -16.37 -15.53 38.94
C ASP A 715 -15.48 -16.20 37.88
N ALA A 716 -15.64 -17.51 37.64
CA ALA A 716 -14.85 -18.23 36.64
C ALA A 716 -15.20 -17.76 35.22
N ALA A 717 -16.49 -17.71 34.88
CA ALA A 717 -16.96 -17.25 33.58
C ALA A 717 -16.74 -15.73 33.39
N ALA A 718 -16.78 -14.95 34.47
CA ALA A 718 -16.45 -13.53 34.44
C ALA A 718 -14.97 -13.28 34.11
N LEU A 719 -14.07 -14.03 34.76
CA LEU A 719 -12.64 -13.96 34.52
C LEU A 719 -12.29 -14.30 33.08
N GLU A 720 -12.92 -15.34 32.50
CA GLU A 720 -12.77 -15.70 31.09
C GLU A 720 -13.14 -14.54 30.16
N ALA A 721 -14.31 -13.92 30.36
CA ALA A 721 -14.76 -12.79 29.54
C ALA A 721 -13.81 -11.58 29.65
N TYR A 722 -13.34 -11.25 30.86
CA TYR A 722 -12.38 -10.15 31.04
C TYR A 722 -11.03 -10.43 30.37
N ARG A 723 -10.53 -11.67 30.42
CA ARG A 723 -9.24 -12.08 29.84
C ARG A 723 -9.22 -11.94 28.32
N GLN A 724 -10.33 -12.23 27.63
CA GLN A 724 -10.45 -12.05 26.18
C GLN A 724 -10.17 -10.60 25.73
N ASN A 725 -10.33 -9.60 26.60
CA ASN A 725 -10.04 -8.20 26.26
C ASN A 725 -8.55 -7.85 26.20
N PHE A 726 -7.68 -8.61 26.86
CA PHE A 726 -6.29 -8.21 27.06
C PHE A 726 -5.24 -9.30 26.81
N GLU A 727 -5.61 -10.59 26.78
CA GLU A 727 -4.61 -11.66 26.60
C GLU A 727 -4.14 -11.83 25.16
N SER A 728 -4.98 -11.51 24.17
CA SER A 728 -4.66 -11.64 22.74
C SER A 728 -4.08 -10.36 22.11
N VAL A 729 -4.02 -9.26 22.84
CA VAL A 729 -3.59 -7.95 22.31
C VAL A 729 -2.13 -7.67 22.63
N THR A 730 -1.40 -7.12 21.66
CA THR A 730 0.01 -6.74 21.84
C THR A 730 0.21 -5.56 22.79
N ARG A 731 -0.81 -4.71 22.94
CA ARG A 731 -0.80 -3.56 23.84
C ARG A 731 -2.21 -3.23 24.33
N ILE A 732 -2.35 -3.05 25.63
CA ILE A 732 -3.56 -2.51 26.25
C ILE A 732 -3.60 -0.99 26.03
N GLY A 733 -4.70 -0.50 25.44
CA GLY A 733 -4.83 0.90 25.07
C GLY A 733 -6.22 1.51 25.26
N SER A 734 -7.27 0.70 25.42
CA SER A 734 -8.63 1.18 25.61
C SER A 734 -9.04 1.20 27.09
N ALA A 735 -9.95 2.12 27.43
CA ALA A 735 -10.52 2.20 28.77
C ALA A 735 -11.13 0.87 29.24
N ASP A 736 -11.79 0.16 28.33
CA ASP A 736 -12.51 -1.07 28.64
C ASP A 736 -11.57 -2.24 28.90
N GLN A 737 -10.43 -2.26 28.20
CA GLN A 737 -9.36 -3.22 28.46
C GLN A 737 -8.74 -3.00 29.84
N PHE A 738 -8.43 -1.75 30.22
CA PHE A 738 -7.91 -1.46 31.56
C PHE A 738 -8.91 -1.82 32.67
N GLN A 739 -10.22 -1.58 32.48
CA GLN A 739 -11.23 -2.04 33.45
C GLN A 739 -11.25 -3.57 33.54
N SER A 740 -11.14 -4.28 32.42
CA SER A 740 -11.14 -5.74 32.38
C SER A 740 -9.94 -6.32 33.12
N VAL A 741 -8.73 -5.74 32.92
CA VAL A 741 -7.53 -6.12 33.67
C VAL A 741 -7.72 -5.94 35.17
N LYS A 742 -8.26 -4.78 35.58
CA LYS A 742 -8.53 -4.52 37.00
C LYS A 742 -9.55 -5.50 37.59
N ALA A 743 -10.62 -5.79 36.86
CA ALA A 743 -11.67 -6.70 37.31
C ALA A 743 -11.15 -8.14 37.40
N ALA A 744 -10.38 -8.61 36.42
CA ALA A 744 -9.71 -9.91 36.44
C ALA A 744 -8.74 -10.03 37.63
N ALA A 745 -7.89 -9.02 37.86
CA ALA A 745 -6.98 -9.00 39.00
C ALA A 745 -7.74 -9.05 40.33
N ARG A 746 -8.85 -8.29 40.46
CA ARG A 746 -9.70 -8.33 41.65
C ARG A 746 -10.27 -9.72 41.93
N ILE A 747 -10.79 -10.41 40.91
CA ILE A 747 -11.33 -11.78 41.05
C ILE A 747 -10.21 -12.73 41.52
N LEU A 748 -9.05 -12.69 40.86
CA LEU A 748 -7.90 -13.54 41.21
C LEU A 748 -7.43 -13.29 42.65
N THR A 749 -7.39 -12.04 43.08
CA THR A 749 -7.05 -11.67 44.46
C THR A 749 -8.07 -12.21 45.47
N ARG A 750 -9.38 -12.14 45.18
CA ARG A 750 -10.42 -12.76 46.04
C ARG A 750 -10.28 -14.28 46.13
N GLN A 751 -9.79 -14.92 45.07
CA GLN A 751 -9.54 -16.36 45.00
C GLN A 751 -8.20 -16.79 45.64
N GLY A 752 -7.41 -15.86 46.19
CA GLY A 752 -6.09 -16.15 46.75
C GLY A 752 -4.99 -16.42 45.70
N LYS A 753 -5.26 -16.16 44.41
CA LYS A 753 -4.33 -16.38 43.29
C LYS A 753 -3.46 -15.14 43.04
N PHE A 754 -2.68 -14.74 44.03
CA PHE A 754 -1.99 -13.46 44.05
C PHE A 754 -0.95 -13.30 42.93
N ASP A 755 -0.17 -14.34 42.64
CA ASP A 755 0.83 -14.28 41.56
C ASP A 755 0.19 -14.07 40.18
N GLU A 756 -0.94 -14.73 39.92
CA GLU A 756 -1.72 -14.53 38.70
C GLU A 756 -2.30 -13.10 38.63
N ALA A 757 -2.81 -12.58 39.75
CA ALA A 757 -3.34 -11.22 39.83
C ALA A 757 -2.24 -10.18 39.53
N LEU A 758 -1.06 -10.33 40.14
CA LEU A 758 0.10 -9.47 39.90
C LEU A 758 0.59 -9.58 38.44
N LYS A 759 0.65 -10.79 37.88
CA LYS A 759 0.98 -11.01 36.46
C LYS A 759 -0.02 -10.29 35.54
N THR A 760 -1.30 -10.38 35.85
CA THR A 760 -2.39 -9.72 35.10
C THR A 760 -2.21 -8.20 35.11
N LEU A 761 -1.94 -7.59 36.27
CA LEU A 761 -1.69 -6.15 36.38
C LEU A 761 -0.45 -5.68 35.62
N ARG A 762 0.63 -6.48 35.60
CA ARG A 762 1.89 -6.15 34.89
C ARG A 762 1.71 -5.98 33.38
N GLN A 763 0.70 -6.60 32.77
CA GLN A 763 0.42 -6.44 31.34
C GLN A 763 0.13 -4.99 30.94
N THR A 764 -0.34 -4.16 31.88
CA THR A 764 -0.64 -2.74 31.64
C THR A 764 0.59 -1.84 31.60
N ASN A 765 1.76 -2.36 32.02
CA ASN A 765 2.99 -1.60 32.19
C ASN A 765 2.76 -0.30 33.00
N ILE A 766 2.30 -0.48 34.25
CA ILE A 766 1.85 0.59 35.16
C ILE A 766 2.82 1.77 35.17
N GLU A 767 4.13 1.50 35.18
CA GLU A 767 5.15 2.54 35.25
C GLU A 767 5.21 3.46 34.02
N LYS A 768 4.71 3.01 32.86
CA LYS A 768 4.56 3.83 31.63
C LYS A 768 3.18 4.51 31.51
N LEU A 769 2.24 4.22 32.41
CA LEU A 769 0.94 4.88 32.42
C LEU A 769 1.03 6.23 33.12
N ASN A 770 0.12 7.14 32.75
CA ASN A 770 -0.06 8.45 33.40
C ASN A 770 -1.55 8.69 33.71
N GLY A 771 -1.83 9.64 34.61
CA GLY A 771 -3.18 10.10 34.91
C GLY A 771 -4.10 9.01 35.46
N PHE A 772 -5.39 9.09 35.09
CA PHE A 772 -6.46 8.24 35.66
C PHE A 772 -6.12 6.74 35.71
N TRP A 773 -5.54 6.19 34.63
CA TRP A 773 -5.26 4.76 34.53
C TRP A 773 -4.06 4.34 35.38
N ARG A 774 -3.03 5.17 35.48
CA ARG A 774 -1.90 4.92 36.40
C ARG A 774 -2.40 4.80 37.84
N HIS A 775 -3.20 5.78 38.28
CA HIS A 775 -3.79 5.79 39.62
C HIS A 775 -4.66 4.55 39.87
N SER A 776 -5.53 4.21 38.91
CA SER A 776 -6.42 3.05 39.06
C SER A 776 -5.67 1.72 39.09
N MET A 777 -4.57 1.56 38.35
CA MET A 777 -3.78 0.32 38.36
C MET A 777 -2.90 0.21 39.60
N LEU A 778 -2.32 1.31 40.08
CA LEU A 778 -1.54 1.33 41.33
C LEU A 778 -2.41 0.99 42.54
N LEU A 779 -3.67 1.47 42.58
CA LEU A 779 -4.62 1.07 43.63
C LEU A 779 -4.90 -0.44 43.59
N ALA A 780 -5.19 -0.99 42.40
CA ALA A 780 -5.41 -2.44 42.24
C ALA A 780 -4.17 -3.28 42.60
N LEU A 781 -2.97 -2.77 42.29
CA LEU A 781 -1.70 -3.35 42.71
C LEU A 781 -1.55 -3.34 44.23
N GLY A 782 -1.79 -2.19 44.87
CA GLY A 782 -1.76 -2.06 46.32
C GLY A 782 -2.74 -3.02 47.00
N ASP A 783 -3.97 -3.12 46.50
CA ASP A 783 -5.01 -4.02 47.04
C ASP A 783 -4.59 -5.49 46.94
N THR A 784 -3.98 -5.88 45.83
CA THR A 784 -3.48 -7.24 45.61
C THR A 784 -2.30 -7.56 46.52
N LEU A 785 -1.34 -6.63 46.65
CA LEU A 785 -0.18 -6.79 47.53
C LEU A 785 -0.60 -6.83 49.01
N ALA A 786 -1.57 -6.00 49.40
CA ALA A 786 -2.11 -5.97 50.76
C ALA A 786 -2.82 -7.29 51.10
N ALA A 787 -3.57 -7.87 50.16
CA ALA A 787 -4.21 -9.17 50.33
C ALA A 787 -3.21 -10.34 50.36
N ASN A 788 -2.04 -10.19 49.74
CA ASN A 788 -0.92 -11.14 49.75
C ASN A 788 0.06 -10.90 50.94
N ASP A 789 -0.37 -10.18 51.98
CA ASP A 789 0.44 -9.81 53.15
C ASP A 789 1.76 -9.06 52.85
N GLN A 790 1.91 -8.50 51.66
CA GLN A 790 3.06 -7.69 51.25
C GLN A 790 2.90 -6.21 51.64
N LYS A 791 2.66 -5.96 52.93
CA LYS A 791 2.27 -4.65 53.49
C LYS A 791 3.16 -3.48 53.05
N LYS A 792 4.49 -3.65 53.07
CA LYS A 792 5.44 -2.59 52.69
C LYS A 792 5.29 -2.17 51.22
N GLN A 793 5.12 -3.15 50.33
CA GLN A 793 4.99 -2.89 48.89
C GLN A 793 3.60 -2.33 48.56
N ALA A 794 2.56 -2.78 49.27
CA ALA A 794 1.21 -2.21 49.17
C ALA A 794 1.20 -0.74 49.57
N LEU A 795 1.82 -0.38 50.69
CA LEU A 795 1.94 1.00 51.17
C LEU A 795 2.65 1.88 50.12
N GLN A 796 3.78 1.41 49.56
CA GLN A 796 4.49 2.10 48.49
C GLN A 796 3.62 2.34 47.26
N ALA A 797 2.78 1.36 46.87
CA ALA A 797 1.87 1.52 45.73
C ALA A 797 0.82 2.60 45.99
N TYR A 798 0.24 2.66 47.19
CA TYR A 798 -0.73 3.70 47.56
C TYR A 798 -0.10 5.09 47.71
N GLU A 799 1.11 5.18 48.28
CA GLU A 799 1.87 6.43 48.40
C GLU A 799 2.24 6.99 47.02
N LYS A 800 2.67 6.13 46.08
CA LYS A 800 2.90 6.53 44.69
C LYS A 800 1.66 7.18 44.07
N VAL A 801 0.46 6.70 44.38
CA VAL A 801 -0.78 7.33 43.89
C VAL A 801 -0.93 8.75 44.44
N LEU A 802 -0.66 8.96 45.74
CA LEU A 802 -0.79 10.26 46.41
C LEU A 802 0.25 11.30 45.96
N GLN A 803 1.39 10.85 45.44
CA GLN A 803 2.46 11.71 44.91
C GLN A 803 2.16 12.27 43.51
N GLU A 804 1.18 11.71 42.80
CA GLU A 804 0.82 12.14 41.45
C GLU A 804 0.00 13.44 41.48
N GLU A 805 0.51 14.49 40.84
CA GLU A 805 -0.17 15.80 40.77
C GLU A 805 -1.56 15.70 40.12
N SER A 806 -1.72 14.78 39.15
CA SER A 806 -2.96 14.60 38.38
C SER A 806 -4.01 13.72 39.08
N ILE A 807 -3.82 13.35 40.35
CA ILE A 807 -4.72 12.46 41.08
C ILE A 807 -6.13 13.04 41.25
N SER A 808 -7.16 12.21 41.01
CA SER A 808 -8.55 12.59 41.25
C SER A 808 -8.92 12.50 42.75
N ALA A 809 -9.87 13.32 43.20
CA ALA A 809 -10.36 13.29 44.58
C ALA A 809 -10.92 11.91 45.01
N ARG A 810 -11.39 11.10 44.05
CA ARG A 810 -11.82 9.72 44.31
C ARG A 810 -10.63 8.81 44.61
N HIS A 811 -9.60 8.82 43.75
CA HIS A 811 -8.41 7.99 43.96
C HIS A 811 -7.63 8.41 45.22
N ARG A 812 -7.59 9.71 45.53
CA ARG A 812 -6.97 10.22 46.76
C ARG A 812 -7.61 9.63 48.01
N ARG A 813 -8.94 9.72 48.11
CA ARG A 813 -9.70 9.17 49.23
C ARG A 813 -9.52 7.66 49.35
N GLU A 814 -9.52 6.94 48.23
CA GLU A 814 -9.32 5.49 48.24
C GLU A 814 -7.92 5.12 48.74
N ALA A 815 -6.86 5.76 48.21
CA ALA A 815 -5.48 5.52 48.65
C ALA A 815 -5.30 5.80 50.15
N GLN A 816 -5.79 6.95 50.64
CA GLN A 816 -5.72 7.31 52.07
C GLN A 816 -6.41 6.28 52.95
N LYS A 817 -7.63 5.86 52.56
CA LYS A 817 -8.40 4.84 53.28
C LYS A 817 -7.66 3.51 53.36
N GLN A 818 -7.03 3.05 52.27
CA GLN A 818 -6.27 1.80 52.29
C GLN A 818 -4.99 1.90 53.11
N ILE A 819 -4.31 3.05 53.10
CA ILE A 819 -3.14 3.31 53.96
C ILE A 819 -3.51 3.24 55.44
N GLU A 820 -4.61 3.91 55.85
CA GLU A 820 -5.10 3.85 57.23
C GLU A 820 -5.44 2.42 57.65
N ARG A 821 -6.12 1.67 56.77
CA ARG A 821 -6.47 0.27 57.02
C ARG A 821 -5.23 -0.63 57.20
N LEU A 822 -4.16 -0.39 56.46
CA LEU A 822 -2.90 -1.11 56.61
C LEU A 822 -2.12 -0.73 57.87
N LYS A 823 -2.32 0.47 58.41
CA LYS A 823 -1.69 0.89 59.69
C LYS A 823 -2.40 0.31 60.91
N GLN A 824 -3.68 -0.03 60.77
CA GLN A 824 -4.50 -0.65 61.84
C GLN A 824 -4.37 -2.18 61.92
N LYS A 825 -3.76 -2.82 60.91
CA LYS A 825 -3.55 -4.27 60.80
C LYS A 825 -2.07 -4.62 60.89
#